data_AF-A0A538KG39-F1
#
_entry.id   AF-A0A538KG39-F1
#
_cell.length_a   1.000
_cell.length_b   1.000
_cell.length_c   1.000
_cell.angle_alpha   90.00
_cell.angle_beta   90.00
_cell.angle_gamma   90.00
#
_symmetry.space_group_name_H-M   'P 1'
#
loop_
_entity.id
_entity.type
_entity.pdbx_description
1 polymer ?
#
loop_
_entity_poly.entity_id
_entity_poly.type
_entity_poly.pdbx_seq_one_letter_code
_entity_poly.pdbx_strand_id
1 'polypeptide(L)'
;MTTERHRVSGRLADRVAELLADARDARDGGRWHDLRALAGAALTLDPGNAEAEALLAGSAERCQMTLMFCDVVGSTAISDTHDPEEFGEILREFRAACAEVIERFGGFIEDHQGDGMLVRFGFPEVHEDDARRAVLSGLEMVRAVHARDQRLHERFGVDLRVRVAVHTDLVVLDGGMVTGLAPNEASRLQAVAEPDSVVISDATHALVRDDFEVEPIGLVELRGMSRPVAAFKVLRERATRRLATGTELTAFAGRRRERARIEELWRAACEDLRGAAAGADVPAARALLVVGPPGIGKSRLVHEAARGLGAACLECRCSSYHEATSLFAFRKVLEQACGIVEEDAADARLAKLRDRLGEGPDLPFLAAALRIPASSLSPPTAVDPGRLRELALAAAARLVHVHSGTGPSILFVDDLHWADPSSLDLISALLGARRPGLVLVLAARDAFAPPWPEAIVPRLELGPLPAHDLARMVESIPAGAELPGVRRAGLISRSDGVPLFLEELVHTADAVDRGQALHRSVQQARYAIPPALRDPLLARLTVPGVDLRLAQLASTIGRDVDLELLREISGLPEAPFAQRLETLVAAGLVDRSSAGAIRFRHELIRELAYETQRRSERPGRHSRVADVLLRDRDASRYRDAGEAAFHLELAQRHQEAIHAHLTAAQGAQELGAHKEATTSLTRAVELTPHLADRVTRDRTELLVRQLRSFSAVMASGYAAPAAAEDHGRCVALCEALGLGPELIPSLISSWSYYAFRGELDAADHVTDTMERGFETGRVNFPLAFAGRGIVDFFRGRFGEARRLMEAFVEHPWGQTANRPRPSWPLPNDPLACVIAHLVPTLWIAGEQEAAEEMARRALHRVEGLDFPFGPFSAGYVHSLLAVTHRLDGDHAAAARHARAMLALGERHGFVMWTLAGAIQARLSQVHAGEREVLEVLVASVDAWRHVLVAEVWTPYWLTALADAQRAVGRREDALRSLDEALKVAGRTGSDFCSAEALRVRGELRHELGDRGGLADLQAAVDRARRQDAAVFELRSAISLAHATTEASAHEALETAIGHARGTHPRELDEARSLAAS
;
A
#
# COMPACT_ATOMS: atom_id res chain seq x y z
N MET A 1 29.10 53.45 45.75
CA MET A 1 28.71 52.01 45.81
C MET A 1 27.74 51.58 44.69
N THR A 2 27.43 52.43 43.70
CA THR A 2 26.51 52.11 42.58
C THR A 2 27.19 51.55 41.34
N THR A 3 28.50 51.74 41.16
CA THR A 3 29.29 51.22 40.02
C THR A 3 29.76 49.76 40.19
N GLU A 4 29.82 49.25 41.41
CA GLU A 4 30.22 47.86 41.68
C GLU A 4 29.06 46.86 41.51
N ARG A 5 27.82 47.25 41.89
CA ARG A 5 26.62 46.43 41.67
C ARG A 5 26.28 46.23 40.19
N HIS A 6 26.48 47.24 39.33
CA HIS A 6 26.31 47.06 37.88
C HIS A 6 27.43 46.24 37.22
N ARG A 7 28.67 46.29 37.73
CA ARG A 7 29.76 45.43 37.24
C ARG A 7 29.61 43.95 37.65
N VAL A 8 29.00 43.67 38.81
CA VAL A 8 28.69 42.29 39.25
C VAL A 8 27.47 41.74 38.50
N SER A 9 26.44 42.57 38.28
CA SER A 9 25.25 42.19 37.50
C SER A 9 25.56 41.88 36.03
N GLY A 10 26.47 42.61 35.38
CA GLY A 10 26.90 42.33 34.01
C GLY A 10 27.65 41.00 33.87
N ARG A 11 28.60 40.71 34.77
CA ARG A 11 29.35 39.43 34.73
C ARG A 11 28.48 38.22 35.05
N LEU A 12 27.47 38.38 35.92
CA LEU A 12 26.54 37.29 36.22
C LEU A 12 25.64 37.00 35.01
N ALA A 13 25.14 38.04 34.34
CA ALA A 13 24.33 37.90 33.13
C ALA A 13 25.13 37.30 31.96
N ASP A 14 26.39 37.73 31.77
CA ASP A 14 27.28 37.15 30.76
C ASP A 14 27.54 35.66 31.04
N ARG A 15 27.72 35.27 32.31
CA ARG A 15 27.92 33.88 32.70
C ARG A 15 26.67 33.02 32.53
N VAL A 16 25.49 33.55 32.85
CA VAL A 16 24.20 32.87 32.59
C VAL A 16 23.99 32.67 31.09
N ALA A 17 24.31 33.67 30.26
CA ALA A 17 24.23 33.56 28.81
C ALA A 17 25.18 32.51 28.23
N GLU A 18 26.40 32.42 28.77
CA GLU A 18 27.41 31.41 28.38
C GLU A 18 26.95 29.99 28.76
N LEU A 19 26.45 29.80 29.98
CA LEU A 19 25.86 28.54 30.43
C LEU A 19 24.65 28.13 29.59
N LEU A 20 23.79 29.07 29.19
CA LEU A 20 22.64 28.79 28.33
C LEU A 20 23.07 28.47 26.89
N ALA A 21 24.14 29.08 26.37
CA ALA A 21 24.70 28.73 25.08
C ALA A 21 25.27 27.32 25.07
N ASP A 22 26.07 26.96 26.07
CA ASP A 22 26.63 25.62 26.22
C ASP A 22 25.52 24.58 26.46
N ALA A 23 24.45 24.96 27.17
CA ALA A 23 23.25 24.14 27.36
C ALA A 23 22.54 23.85 26.02
N ARG A 24 22.40 24.85 25.13
CA ARG A 24 21.85 24.65 23.78
C ARG A 24 22.73 23.71 22.95
N ASP A 25 24.05 23.89 22.99
CA ASP A 25 25.01 23.01 22.31
C ASP A 25 24.98 21.57 22.86
N ALA A 26 24.77 21.41 24.16
CA ALA A 26 24.59 20.11 24.80
C ALA A 26 23.27 19.45 24.38
N ARG A 27 22.17 20.22 24.28
CA ARG A 27 20.88 19.74 23.77
C ARG A 27 20.99 19.27 22.32
N ASP A 28 21.56 20.11 21.47
CA ASP A 28 21.66 19.85 20.04
C ASP A 28 22.67 18.72 19.74
N GLY A 29 23.65 18.52 20.62
CA GLY A 29 24.56 17.37 20.63
C GLY A 29 24.08 16.13 21.39
N GLY A 30 22.85 16.13 21.93
CA GLY A 30 22.27 15.00 22.68
C GLY A 30 22.97 14.66 24.00
N ARG A 31 23.79 15.56 24.54
CA ARG A 31 24.45 15.44 25.85
C ARG A 31 23.52 15.96 26.95
N TRP A 32 22.46 15.19 27.22
CA TRP A 32 21.39 15.56 28.15
C TRP A 32 21.88 15.81 29.58
N HIS A 33 22.97 15.14 29.99
CA HIS A 33 23.65 15.36 31.25
C HIS A 33 24.20 16.80 31.34
N ASP A 34 24.98 17.21 30.35
CA ASP A 34 25.59 18.54 30.29
C ASP A 34 24.50 19.62 30.17
N LEU A 35 23.46 19.38 29.36
CA LEU A 35 22.30 20.27 29.28
C LEU A 35 21.67 20.53 30.65
N ARG A 36 21.39 19.46 31.41
CA ARG A 36 20.75 19.58 32.74
C ARG A 36 21.65 20.29 33.75
N ALA A 37 22.95 19.98 33.74
CA ALA A 37 23.93 20.63 34.62
C ALA A 37 24.09 22.12 34.28
N LEU A 38 24.17 22.47 33.00
CA LEU A 38 24.37 23.84 32.54
C LEU A 38 23.11 24.71 32.69
N ALA A 39 21.93 24.18 32.36
CA ALA A 39 20.66 24.86 32.57
C ALA A 39 20.31 24.97 34.07
N GLY A 40 20.63 23.96 34.89
CA GLY A 40 20.50 24.01 36.35
C GLY A 40 21.45 25.02 36.99
N ALA A 41 22.69 25.12 36.52
CA ALA A 41 23.63 26.15 36.93
C ALA A 41 23.14 27.56 36.54
N ALA A 42 22.51 27.71 35.36
CA ALA A 42 21.88 28.96 34.95
C ALA A 42 20.71 29.36 35.86
N LEU A 43 19.82 28.43 36.24
CA LEU A 43 18.73 28.69 37.20
C LEU A 43 19.21 28.98 38.62
N THR A 44 20.36 28.43 39.02
CA THR A 44 20.96 28.73 40.33
C THR A 44 21.45 30.18 40.38
N LEU A 45 21.92 30.72 39.25
CA LEU A 45 22.43 32.08 39.13
C LEU A 45 21.31 33.11 38.82
N ASP A 46 20.26 32.71 38.12
CA ASP A 46 19.08 33.52 37.78
C ASP A 46 17.78 32.70 37.95
N PRO A 47 17.26 32.61 39.19
CA PRO A 47 16.04 31.86 39.49
C PRO A 47 14.83 32.49 38.78
N GLY A 48 14.17 31.74 37.90
CA GLY A 48 13.06 32.24 37.06
C GLY A 48 13.46 32.60 35.63
N ASN A 49 14.68 32.24 35.19
CA ASN A 49 15.11 32.42 33.80
C ASN A 49 14.28 31.53 32.86
N ALA A 50 13.32 32.13 32.16
CA ALA A 50 12.36 31.43 31.31
C ALA A 50 13.00 30.58 30.20
N GLU A 51 14.22 30.91 29.76
CA GLU A 51 14.93 30.13 28.75
C GLU A 51 15.60 28.89 29.34
N ALA A 52 16.22 29.01 30.52
CA ALA A 52 16.73 27.87 31.27
C ALA A 52 15.59 26.91 31.66
N GLU A 53 14.46 27.46 32.09
CA GLU A 53 13.22 26.71 32.33
C GLU A 53 12.69 26.06 31.06
N ALA A 54 12.69 26.74 29.91
CA ALA A 54 12.24 26.16 28.63
C ALA A 54 13.18 25.06 28.12
N LEU A 55 14.49 25.21 28.31
CA LEU A 55 15.50 24.20 27.99
C LEU A 55 15.33 22.93 28.84
N LEU A 56 14.85 23.08 30.08
CA LEU A 56 14.51 21.97 30.97
C LEU A 56 13.07 21.46 30.77
N ALA A 57 12.10 22.31 30.42
CA ALA A 57 10.70 21.95 30.14
C ALA A 57 10.55 21.18 28.82
N GLY A 58 11.44 21.45 27.85
CA GLY A 58 11.62 20.61 26.66
C GLY A 58 12.14 19.20 26.96
N SER A 59 12.53 18.92 28.22
CA SER A 59 13.09 17.64 28.68
C SER A 59 12.12 16.83 29.54
N ALA A 60 10.81 17.09 29.46
CA ALA A 60 9.80 16.28 30.11
C ALA A 60 9.90 14.80 29.68
N GLU A 61 10.56 14.01 30.51
CA GLU A 61 10.91 12.63 30.25
C GLU A 61 10.17 11.73 31.24
N ARG A 62 9.49 10.72 30.67
CA ARG A 62 9.04 9.57 31.44
C ARG A 62 10.24 8.67 31.62
N CYS A 63 10.83 8.71 32.79
CA CYS A 63 11.94 7.84 33.15
C CYS A 63 11.57 7.04 34.40
N GLN A 64 12.14 5.85 34.50
CA GLN A 64 12.08 5.08 35.73
C GLN A 64 13.05 5.71 36.72
N MET A 65 12.60 5.99 37.94
CA MET A 65 13.41 6.62 38.98
C MET A 65 13.27 5.87 40.29
N THR A 66 14.38 5.72 41.01
CA THR A 66 14.34 5.18 42.37
C THR A 66 14.31 6.31 43.38
N LEU A 67 13.27 6.33 44.20
CA LEU A 67 13.06 7.29 45.27
C LEU A 67 13.29 6.60 46.61
N MET A 68 14.12 7.21 47.44
CA MET A 68 14.33 6.81 48.82
C MET A 68 13.78 7.89 49.74
N PHE A 69 12.99 7.48 50.73
CA PHE A 69 12.53 8.36 51.78
C PHE A 69 13.07 7.86 53.12
N CYS A 70 13.69 8.74 53.90
CA CYS A 70 14.16 8.43 55.25
C CYS A 70 13.63 9.45 56.24
N ASP A 71 13.30 9.01 57.46
CA ASP A 71 12.85 9.90 58.52
C ASP A 71 13.18 9.34 59.91
N VAL A 72 13.24 10.24 60.90
CA VAL A 72 13.62 9.99 62.30
C VAL A 72 12.42 9.46 63.08
N VAL A 73 12.59 8.32 63.75
CA VAL A 73 11.53 7.73 64.57
C VAL A 73 11.30 8.58 65.82
N GLY A 74 10.05 9.04 66.01
CA GLY A 74 9.65 9.74 67.25
C GLY A 74 10.10 11.19 67.36
N SER A 75 10.48 11.81 66.24
CA SER A 75 10.88 13.22 66.12
C SER A 75 9.98 14.23 66.85
N THR A 76 8.65 14.04 66.82
CA THR A 76 7.68 14.93 67.48
C THR A 76 7.83 14.87 69.00
N ALA A 77 8.03 13.67 69.56
CA ALA A 77 8.27 13.51 70.99
C ALA A 77 9.61 14.12 71.39
N ILE A 78 10.65 13.98 70.56
CA ILE A 78 11.97 14.60 70.78
C ILE A 78 11.83 16.13 70.72
N SER A 79 11.09 16.68 69.76
CA SER A 79 10.86 18.12 69.65
C SER A 79 10.03 18.70 70.80
N ASP A 80 9.18 17.90 71.45
CA ASP A 80 8.36 18.32 72.60
C ASP A 80 9.16 18.26 73.93
N THR A 81 10.17 17.40 74.02
CA THR A 81 10.98 17.20 75.25
C THR A 81 12.30 17.95 75.28
N HIS A 82 12.74 18.52 74.16
CA HIS A 82 14.04 19.20 74.02
C HIS A 82 13.88 20.65 73.61
N ASP A 83 14.86 21.49 73.96
CA ASP A 83 14.85 22.89 73.53
C ASP A 83 14.95 22.98 71.99
N PRO A 84 14.29 23.94 71.32
CA PRO A 84 14.37 24.11 69.87
C PRO A 84 15.80 24.21 69.32
N GLU A 85 16.75 24.78 70.08
CA GLU A 85 18.16 24.82 69.69
C GLU A 85 18.80 23.43 69.72
N GLU A 86 18.54 22.63 70.76
CA GLU A 86 19.02 21.26 70.92
C GLU A 86 18.42 20.32 69.86
N PHE A 87 17.12 20.44 69.59
CA PHE A 87 16.45 19.69 68.52
C PHE A 87 17.03 20.05 67.14
N GLY A 88 17.34 21.33 66.91
CA GLY A 88 18.04 21.79 65.72
C GLY A 88 19.45 21.19 65.57
N GLU A 89 20.17 20.96 66.67
CA GLU A 89 21.48 20.27 66.64
C GLU A 89 21.33 18.79 66.30
N ILE A 90 20.35 18.10 66.89
CA ILE A 90 20.07 16.68 66.66
C ILE A 90 19.73 16.43 65.19
N LEU A 91 18.85 17.25 64.60
CA LEU A 91 18.50 17.15 63.17
C LEU A 91 19.69 17.44 62.26
N ARG A 92 20.60 18.35 62.66
CA ARG A 92 21.80 18.66 61.89
C ARG A 92 22.77 17.48 61.84
N GLU A 93 22.99 16.82 62.97
CA GLU A 93 23.83 15.61 63.06
C GLU A 93 23.25 14.44 62.27
N PHE A 94 21.92 14.24 62.33
CA PHE A 94 21.20 13.27 61.52
C PHE A 94 21.37 13.54 60.02
N ARG A 95 21.04 14.75 59.57
CA ARG A 95 21.13 15.13 58.15
C ARG A 95 22.56 15.02 57.63
N ALA A 96 23.56 15.41 58.43
CA ALA A 96 24.97 15.26 58.08
C ALA A 96 25.38 13.79 57.92
N ALA A 97 24.87 12.88 58.77
CA ALA A 97 25.17 11.45 58.67
C ALA A 97 24.60 10.83 57.40
N CYS A 98 23.37 11.21 57.06
CA CYS A 98 22.71 10.69 55.88
C CYS A 98 23.25 11.29 54.58
N ALA A 99 23.54 12.59 54.54
CA ALA A 99 24.07 13.26 53.34
C ALA A 99 25.39 12.63 52.86
N GLU A 100 26.31 12.34 53.78
CA GLU A 100 27.60 11.69 53.47
C GLU A 100 27.40 10.30 52.81
N VAL A 101 26.42 9.52 53.29
CA VAL A 101 26.11 8.21 52.73
C VAL A 101 25.39 8.33 51.39
N ILE A 102 24.44 9.25 51.27
CA ILE A 102 23.65 9.48 50.05
C ILE A 102 24.56 9.90 48.89
N GLU A 103 25.43 10.89 49.10
CA GLU A 103 26.37 11.37 48.09
C GLU A 103 27.33 10.26 47.63
N ARG A 104 27.85 9.45 48.56
CA ARG A 104 28.77 8.34 48.25
C ARG A 104 28.15 7.30 47.31
N PHE A 105 26.84 7.07 47.40
CA PHE A 105 26.12 6.14 46.52
C PHE A 105 25.49 6.82 45.30
N GLY A 106 25.79 8.09 45.05
CA GLY A 106 25.30 8.85 43.89
C GLY A 106 23.82 9.23 43.98
N GLY A 107 23.26 9.33 45.18
CA GLY A 107 21.91 9.84 45.41
C GLY A 107 21.89 11.37 45.48
N PHE A 108 20.81 11.98 44.98
CA PHE A 108 20.58 13.42 45.02
C PHE A 108 19.44 13.75 45.99
N ILE A 109 19.71 14.60 46.99
CA ILE A 109 18.70 15.03 47.97
C ILE A 109 17.77 16.06 47.29
N GLU A 110 16.50 15.70 47.11
CA GLU A 110 15.49 16.56 46.46
C GLU A 110 14.94 17.60 47.42
N ASP A 111 14.57 17.18 48.62
CA ASP A 111 13.90 18.04 49.59
C ASP A 111 14.11 17.51 51.03
N HIS A 112 14.14 18.45 51.98
CA HIS A 112 14.14 18.18 53.42
C HIS A 112 12.75 18.43 53.97
N GLN A 113 11.96 17.36 54.13
CA GLN A 113 10.59 17.44 54.62
C GLN A 113 10.56 17.29 56.15
N GLY A 114 10.78 18.41 56.85
CA GLY A 114 10.78 18.45 58.31
C GLY A 114 11.92 17.61 58.91
N ASP A 115 11.57 16.51 59.54
CA ASP A 115 12.43 15.46 60.11
C ASP A 115 12.87 14.39 59.10
N GLY A 116 12.29 14.38 57.90
CA GLY A 116 12.60 13.46 56.82
C GLY A 116 13.37 14.06 55.64
N MET A 117 13.83 13.17 54.75
CA MET A 117 14.50 13.54 53.50
C MET A 117 14.01 12.66 52.35
N LEU A 118 13.76 13.30 51.20
CA LEU A 118 13.49 12.64 49.94
C LEU A 118 14.74 12.65 49.06
N VAL A 119 15.14 11.47 48.58
CA VAL A 119 16.38 11.25 47.83
C VAL A 119 16.06 10.56 46.51
N ARG A 120 16.72 11.01 45.44
CA ARG A 120 16.58 10.48 44.09
C ARG A 120 17.83 9.72 43.69
N PHE A 121 17.66 8.54 43.11
CA PHE A 121 18.71 7.78 42.45
C PHE A 121 18.33 7.65 40.97
N GLY A 122 19.31 7.87 40.09
CA GLY A 122 19.10 8.04 38.65
C GLY A 122 18.90 9.48 38.20
N PHE A 123 19.33 10.46 39.01
CA PHE A 123 19.32 11.88 38.68
C PHE A 123 20.48 12.60 39.40
N PRO A 124 21.23 13.51 38.75
CA PRO A 124 21.15 13.90 37.34
C PRO A 124 21.74 12.84 36.38
N GLU A 125 22.53 11.90 36.90
CA GLU A 125 23.15 10.78 36.19
C GLU A 125 22.36 9.48 36.42
N VAL A 126 22.06 8.76 35.34
CA VAL A 126 21.37 7.46 35.38
C VAL A 126 22.39 6.34 35.41
N HIS A 127 22.23 5.40 36.33
CA HIS A 127 23.06 4.21 36.45
C HIS A 127 22.21 2.94 36.32
N GLU A 128 22.78 1.89 35.75
CA GLU A 128 22.10 0.60 35.61
C GLU A 128 21.73 -0.02 36.98
N ASP A 129 22.41 0.38 38.05
CA ASP A 129 22.26 -0.15 39.41
C ASP A 129 21.66 0.85 40.42
N ASP A 130 20.96 1.90 39.97
CA ASP A 130 20.38 2.94 40.85
C ASP A 130 19.48 2.38 41.97
N ALA A 131 18.66 1.36 41.67
CA ALA A 131 17.83 0.70 42.68
C ALA A 131 18.69 -0.02 43.74
N ARG A 132 19.78 -0.67 43.33
CA ARG A 132 20.73 -1.33 44.24
C ARG A 132 21.49 -0.30 45.08
N ARG A 133 21.94 0.80 44.46
CA ARG A 133 22.62 1.91 45.14
C ARG A 133 21.71 2.54 46.20
N ALA A 134 20.43 2.76 45.90
CA ALA A 134 19.46 3.27 46.86
C ALA A 134 19.28 2.35 48.07
N VAL A 135 19.20 1.03 47.86
CA VAL A 135 19.06 0.05 48.94
C VAL A 135 20.34 -0.08 49.77
N LEU A 136 21.52 -0.07 49.15
CA LEU A 136 22.81 0.00 49.86
C LEU A 136 22.92 1.27 50.68
N SER A 137 22.57 2.41 50.10
CA SER A 137 22.54 3.71 50.78
C SER A 137 21.65 3.66 52.01
N GLY A 138 20.43 3.11 51.89
CA GLY A 138 19.52 2.93 53.02
C GLY A 138 20.09 2.06 54.14
N LEU A 139 20.68 0.89 53.82
CA LEU A 139 21.25 -0.01 54.83
C LEU A 139 22.43 0.63 55.57
N GLU A 140 23.24 1.38 54.84
CA GLU A 140 24.42 2.04 55.35
C GLU A 140 24.08 3.32 56.12
N MET A 141 22.99 4.02 55.76
CA MET A 141 22.44 5.14 56.53
C MET A 141 21.98 4.68 57.91
N VAL A 142 21.28 3.55 58.01
CA VAL A 142 20.88 2.97 59.31
C VAL A 142 22.12 2.74 60.18
N ARG A 143 23.21 2.19 59.61
CA ARG A 143 24.48 1.98 60.34
C ARG A 143 25.17 3.28 60.73
N ALA A 144 25.23 4.25 59.82
CA ALA A 144 25.90 5.53 60.04
C ALA A 144 25.21 6.36 61.13
N VAL A 145 23.87 6.32 61.16
CA VAL A 145 23.08 6.99 62.21
C VAL A 145 23.22 6.25 63.55
N HIS A 146 23.14 4.92 63.55
CA HIS A 146 23.37 4.11 64.76
C HIS A 146 24.78 4.31 65.35
N ALA A 147 25.81 4.51 64.53
CA ALA A 147 27.16 4.79 65.01
C ALA A 147 27.30 6.16 65.70
N ARG A 148 26.39 7.11 65.42
CA ARG A 148 26.35 8.43 66.08
C ARG A 148 25.41 8.48 67.28
N ASP A 149 24.56 7.46 67.44
CA ASP A 149 23.61 7.28 68.53
C ASP A 149 24.28 7.42 69.90
N GLN A 150 25.40 6.72 70.12
CA GLN A 150 26.11 6.74 71.42
C GLN A 150 26.55 8.16 71.83
N ARG A 151 27.02 8.99 70.87
CA ARG A 151 27.45 10.37 71.13
C ARG A 151 26.26 11.30 71.40
N LEU A 152 25.13 11.09 70.71
CA LEU A 152 23.92 11.88 70.89
C LEU A 152 23.18 11.51 72.18
N HIS A 153 23.19 10.23 72.55
CA HIS A 153 22.67 9.75 73.83
C HIS A 153 23.46 10.34 75.01
N GLU A 154 24.79 10.34 74.96
CA GLU A 154 25.64 10.93 76.00
C GLU A 154 25.45 12.45 76.15
N ARG A 155 25.11 13.16 75.06
CA ARG A 155 25.04 14.63 75.02
C ARG A 155 23.63 15.19 75.22
N PHE A 156 22.60 14.49 74.75
CA PHE A 156 21.21 14.97 74.72
C PHE A 156 20.19 13.95 75.28
N GLY A 157 20.63 12.73 75.65
CA GLY A 157 19.75 11.68 76.19
C GLY A 157 18.76 11.10 75.18
N VAL A 158 19.06 11.18 73.87
CA VAL A 158 18.18 10.73 72.79
C VAL A 158 18.76 9.51 72.08
N ASP A 159 17.93 8.49 71.89
CA ASP A 159 18.21 7.34 71.03
C ASP A 159 17.73 7.67 69.60
N LEU A 160 18.65 7.96 68.69
CA LEU A 160 18.35 8.37 67.33
C LEU A 160 18.17 7.14 66.43
N ARG A 161 16.93 6.84 66.06
CA ARG A 161 16.59 5.72 65.15
C ARG A 161 15.99 6.22 63.85
N VAL A 162 16.22 5.48 62.78
CA VAL A 162 15.79 5.89 61.43
C VAL A 162 15.05 4.79 60.73
N ARG A 163 14.10 5.17 59.88
CA ARG A 163 13.37 4.24 59.03
C ARG A 163 13.49 4.70 57.58
N VAL A 164 13.81 3.76 56.71
CA VAL A 164 14.08 4.03 55.29
C VAL A 164 13.11 3.23 54.44
N ALA A 165 12.51 3.87 53.44
CA ALA A 165 11.81 3.17 52.37
C ALA A 165 12.39 3.51 51.01
N VAL A 166 12.43 2.51 50.14
CA VAL A 166 12.84 2.67 48.74
C VAL A 166 11.74 2.17 47.82
N HIS A 167 11.37 3.01 46.86
CA HIS A 167 10.36 2.71 45.87
C HIS A 167 10.84 3.15 44.48
N THR A 168 10.60 2.31 43.48
CA THR A 168 11.03 2.56 42.10
C THR A 168 9.82 2.51 41.19
N ASP A 169 9.55 3.59 40.47
CA ASP A 169 8.45 3.66 39.51
C ASP A 169 8.74 4.69 38.40
N LEU A 170 7.91 4.73 37.37
CA LEU A 170 7.95 5.74 36.32
C LEU A 170 7.48 7.09 36.87
N VAL A 171 8.35 8.08 36.73
CA VAL A 171 8.05 9.47 37.07
C VAL A 171 8.12 10.33 35.82
N VAL A 172 7.40 11.45 35.84
CA VAL A 172 7.60 12.51 34.85
C VAL A 172 8.51 13.54 35.50
N LEU A 173 9.73 13.67 34.96
CA LEU A 173 10.63 14.75 35.30
C LEU A 173 10.27 15.97 34.47
N ASP A 174 9.67 16.99 35.08
CA ASP A 174 9.33 18.25 34.42
C ASP A 174 10.08 19.39 35.10
N GLY A 175 10.96 20.09 34.38
CA GLY A 175 11.76 21.18 34.95
C GLY A 175 12.67 20.78 36.13
N GLY A 176 12.99 19.49 36.29
CA GLY A 176 13.75 18.95 37.43
C GLY A 176 12.91 18.44 38.60
N MET A 177 11.59 18.72 38.59
CA MET A 177 10.64 18.28 39.60
C MET A 177 10.04 16.91 39.25
N VAL A 178 10.01 16.01 40.23
CA VAL A 178 9.43 14.67 40.08
C VAL A 178 7.91 14.73 40.25
N THR A 179 7.15 14.46 39.19
CA THR A 179 5.67 14.41 39.24
C THR A 179 5.15 13.00 38.97
N GLY A 180 4.14 12.57 39.73
CA GLY A 180 3.58 11.21 39.67
C GLY A 180 3.11 10.70 41.03
N LEU A 181 2.67 9.44 41.09
CA LEU A 181 2.29 8.80 42.35
C LEU A 181 3.52 8.34 43.16
N ALA A 182 4.66 8.09 42.50
CA ALA A 182 5.85 7.51 43.11
C ALA A 182 6.41 8.24 44.35
N PRO A 183 6.51 9.59 44.40
CA PRO A 183 6.97 10.28 45.61
C PRO A 183 6.03 10.06 46.81
N ASN A 184 4.72 10.03 46.55
CA ASN A 184 3.72 9.76 47.57
C ASN A 184 3.77 8.29 48.04
N GLU A 185 4.06 7.36 47.14
CA GLU A 185 4.22 5.94 47.47
C GLU A 185 5.48 5.69 48.30
N ALA A 186 6.62 6.27 47.91
CA ALA A 186 7.88 6.19 48.66
C ALA A 186 7.74 6.74 50.09
N SER A 187 7.14 7.93 50.23
CA SER A 187 6.92 8.56 51.54
C SER A 187 5.97 7.75 52.44
N ARG A 188 4.91 7.17 51.88
CA ARG A 188 3.92 6.38 52.65
C ARG A 188 4.42 4.98 52.99
N LEU A 189 5.22 4.37 52.13
CA LEU A 189 5.82 3.05 52.37
C LEU A 189 6.72 3.06 53.61
N GLN A 190 7.36 4.19 53.89
CA GLN A 190 8.20 4.35 55.07
C GLN A 190 7.45 4.18 56.40
N ALA A 191 6.14 4.48 56.45
CA ALA A 191 5.35 4.30 57.67
C ALA A 191 5.23 2.82 58.10
N VAL A 192 5.53 1.90 57.19
CA VAL A 192 5.53 0.45 57.38
C VAL A 192 6.88 -0.07 57.90
N ALA A 193 7.94 0.73 57.76
CA ALA A 193 9.28 0.35 58.19
C ALA A 193 9.41 0.40 59.71
N GLU A 194 9.89 -0.69 60.31
CA GLU A 194 10.30 -0.73 61.70
C GLU A 194 11.50 0.19 61.94
N PRO A 195 11.72 0.68 63.18
CA PRO A 195 12.94 1.42 63.52
C PRO A 195 14.20 0.65 63.11
N ASP A 196 15.16 1.36 62.53
CA ASP A 196 16.45 0.86 62.03
C ASP A 196 16.32 -0.22 60.95
N SER A 197 15.31 -0.07 60.08
CA SER A 197 15.09 -0.98 58.96
C SER A 197 14.93 -0.25 57.63
N VAL A 198 15.23 -0.99 56.56
CA VAL A 198 15.00 -0.58 55.17
C VAL A 198 13.87 -1.42 54.60
N VAL A 199 12.81 -0.77 54.16
CA VAL A 199 11.69 -1.42 53.47
C VAL A 199 11.72 -1.06 51.99
N ILE A 200 11.47 -2.05 51.14
CA ILE A 200 11.40 -1.84 49.71
C ILE A 200 10.04 -2.29 49.19
N SER A 201 9.55 -1.57 48.18
CA SER A 201 8.36 -1.97 47.43
C SER A 201 8.64 -3.22 46.59
N ASP A 202 7.59 -3.88 46.13
CA ASP A 202 7.67 -4.96 45.13
C ASP A 202 8.40 -4.51 43.86
N ALA A 203 8.17 -3.29 43.39
CA ALA A 203 8.83 -2.72 42.23
C ALA A 203 10.35 -2.57 42.44
N THR A 204 10.80 -2.09 43.61
CA THR A 204 12.23 -2.02 43.94
C THR A 204 12.82 -3.40 44.16
N HIS A 205 12.12 -4.29 44.86
CA HIS A 205 12.56 -5.67 45.11
C HIS A 205 12.80 -6.44 43.80
N ALA A 206 11.95 -6.27 42.79
CA ALA A 206 12.13 -6.90 41.48
C ALA A 206 13.49 -6.56 40.82
N LEU A 207 14.01 -5.35 41.06
CA LEU A 207 15.27 -4.86 40.49
C LEU A 207 16.51 -5.32 41.27
N VAL A 208 16.35 -5.62 42.56
CA VAL A 208 17.48 -5.90 43.47
C VAL A 208 17.42 -7.28 44.14
N ARG A 209 16.46 -8.14 43.77
CA ARG A 209 16.23 -9.46 44.40
C ARG A 209 17.44 -10.40 44.39
N ASP A 210 18.29 -10.30 43.37
CA ASP A 210 19.51 -11.12 43.27
C ASP A 210 20.68 -10.50 44.04
N ASP A 211 20.54 -9.23 44.42
CA ASP A 211 21.54 -8.45 45.13
C ASP A 211 21.30 -8.45 46.65
N PHE A 212 20.07 -8.68 47.14
CA PHE A 212 19.75 -8.67 48.57
C PHE A 212 18.92 -9.87 49.07
N GLU A 213 19.13 -10.23 50.33
CA GLU A 213 18.24 -11.08 51.11
C GLU A 213 17.16 -10.21 51.76
N VAL A 214 15.88 -10.58 51.59
CA VAL A 214 14.74 -9.81 52.07
C VAL A 214 13.73 -10.71 52.79
N GLU A 215 12.98 -10.12 53.73
CA GLU A 215 11.88 -10.75 54.45
C GLU A 215 10.55 -10.10 54.02
N PRO A 216 9.53 -10.87 53.59
CA PRO A 216 8.26 -10.31 53.18
C PRO A 216 7.46 -9.80 54.39
N ILE A 217 7.06 -8.53 54.35
CA ILE A 217 6.13 -7.92 55.32
C ILE A 217 4.68 -8.24 54.95
N GLY A 218 4.40 -8.41 53.65
CA GLY A 218 3.07 -8.73 53.12
C GLY A 218 2.44 -7.56 52.36
N LEU A 219 1.14 -7.66 52.09
CA LEU A 219 0.35 -6.62 51.43
C LEU A 219 -0.06 -5.55 52.44
N VAL A 220 0.31 -4.29 52.19
CA VAL A 220 0.07 -3.17 53.10
C VAL A 220 -0.81 -2.12 52.42
N GLU A 221 -1.89 -1.73 53.09
CA GLU A 221 -2.78 -0.66 52.63
C GLU A 221 -2.17 0.70 52.94
N LEU A 222 -1.75 1.42 51.90
CA LEU A 222 -1.27 2.79 52.02
C LEU A 222 -2.46 3.75 51.90
N ARG A 223 -2.58 4.68 52.85
CA ARG A 223 -3.69 5.64 52.94
C ARG A 223 -3.89 6.38 51.60
N GLY A 224 -5.11 6.37 51.06
CA GLY A 224 -5.46 7.07 49.82
C GLY A 224 -5.10 6.33 48.52
N MET A 225 -4.71 5.05 48.60
CA MET A 225 -4.50 4.20 47.44
C MET A 225 -5.62 3.17 47.28
N SER A 226 -5.95 2.85 46.03
CA SER A 226 -7.05 1.93 45.69
C SER A 226 -6.69 0.45 45.80
N ARG A 227 -5.42 0.12 46.08
CA ARG A 227 -4.92 -1.26 46.21
C ARG A 227 -3.73 -1.33 47.19
N PRO A 228 -3.56 -2.45 47.92
CA PRO A 228 -2.42 -2.65 48.80
C PRO A 228 -1.11 -2.88 48.02
N VAL A 229 0.02 -2.46 48.60
CA VAL A 229 1.38 -2.61 48.05
C VAL A 229 2.11 -3.73 48.81
N ALA A 230 2.80 -4.62 48.09
CA ALA A 230 3.63 -5.63 48.75
C ALA A 230 4.96 -5.01 49.22
N ALA A 231 5.28 -5.17 50.50
CA ALA A 231 6.46 -4.60 51.14
C ALA A 231 7.42 -5.70 51.60
N PHE A 232 8.72 -5.43 51.50
CA PHE A 232 9.80 -6.34 51.90
C PHE A 232 10.81 -5.61 52.77
N LYS A 233 11.19 -6.20 53.91
CA LYS A 233 12.29 -5.73 54.75
C LYS A 233 13.61 -6.24 54.20
N VAL A 234 14.57 -5.37 53.95
CA VAL A 234 15.90 -5.77 53.47
C VAL A 234 16.77 -6.19 54.64
N LEU A 235 17.35 -7.39 54.56
CA LEU A 235 18.20 -7.95 55.62
C LEU A 235 19.68 -7.67 55.36
N ARG A 236 20.20 -8.02 54.17
CA ARG A 236 21.64 -7.88 53.81
C ARG A 236 21.89 -8.12 52.30
N GLU A 237 23.09 -7.81 51.83
CA GLU A 237 23.55 -8.06 50.45
C GLU A 237 23.98 -9.52 50.19
N ARG A 238 23.81 -10.04 48.96
CA ARG A 238 24.18 -11.37 48.45
C ARG A 238 25.55 -11.35 47.72
N ALA A 239 26.26 -12.48 47.65
CA ALA A 239 27.71 -12.49 47.33
C ALA A 239 28.17 -12.84 45.89
N THR A 240 27.33 -13.25 44.91
CA THR A 240 27.80 -13.55 43.51
C THR A 240 26.67 -13.57 42.45
N ARG A 241 26.93 -13.07 41.22
CA ARG A 241 25.99 -13.03 40.05
C ARG A 241 26.56 -13.85 38.87
N ARG A 242 25.76 -14.69 38.18
CA ARG A 242 26.15 -15.51 37.00
C ARG A 242 25.54 -14.95 35.71
N LEU A 243 26.34 -14.84 34.64
CA LEU A 243 25.93 -14.49 33.27
C LEU A 243 25.87 -15.76 32.40
N ALA A 244 24.89 -15.89 31.51
CA ALA A 244 24.76 -17.01 30.58
C ALA A 244 24.59 -16.53 29.12
N THR A 245 25.42 -17.13 28.26
CA THR A 245 25.67 -16.92 26.83
C THR A 245 24.61 -17.57 25.91
N GLY A 246 24.65 -17.22 24.62
CA GLY A 246 23.58 -17.37 23.61
C GLY A 246 23.15 -18.78 23.19
N THR A 247 22.08 -18.91 22.39
CA THR A 247 21.51 -20.22 22.00
C THR A 247 20.71 -20.26 20.68
N GLU A 248 20.66 -21.49 20.17
CA GLU A 248 20.08 -22.07 18.94
C GLU A 248 18.55 -21.99 18.85
N LEU A 249 18.00 -22.22 17.65
CA LEU A 249 16.55 -22.28 17.37
C LEU A 249 15.86 -23.41 18.14
N THR A 250 14.64 -23.15 18.62
CA THR A 250 13.73 -24.10 19.30
C THR A 250 13.34 -25.31 18.43
N ALA A 251 13.05 -26.45 19.06
CA ALA A 251 12.64 -27.66 18.34
C ALA A 251 11.22 -27.51 17.77
N PHE A 252 11.03 -27.98 16.52
CA PHE A 252 9.73 -27.97 15.86
C PHE A 252 8.82 -29.06 16.43
N ALA A 253 7.66 -28.66 16.98
CA ALA A 253 6.69 -29.59 17.58
C ALA A 253 5.33 -29.54 16.87
N GLY A 254 4.62 -30.67 16.88
CA GLY A 254 3.29 -30.79 16.29
C GLY A 254 3.31 -30.75 14.75
N ARG A 255 2.19 -30.30 14.16
CA ARG A 255 2.04 -30.00 12.71
C ARG A 255 2.34 -31.14 11.73
N ARG A 256 2.27 -32.40 12.17
CA ARG A 256 2.61 -33.56 11.31
C ARG A 256 1.71 -33.66 10.07
N ARG A 257 0.41 -33.35 10.21
CA ARG A 257 -0.55 -33.43 9.09
C ARG A 257 -0.33 -32.30 8.09
N GLU A 258 -0.14 -31.08 8.61
CA GLU A 258 0.12 -29.88 7.83
C GLU A 258 1.44 -29.99 7.05
N ARG A 259 2.49 -30.52 7.70
CA ARG A 259 3.77 -30.81 7.06
C ARG A 259 3.63 -31.89 5.99
N ALA A 260 2.94 -32.98 6.28
CA ALA A 260 2.71 -34.06 5.32
C ALA A 260 2.04 -33.54 4.03
N ARG A 261 1.19 -32.50 4.12
CA ARG A 261 0.56 -31.89 2.94
C ARG A 261 1.57 -31.21 2.00
N ILE A 262 2.56 -30.51 2.54
CA ILE A 262 3.65 -29.91 1.74
C ILE A 262 4.52 -31.03 1.14
N GLU A 263 4.80 -32.08 1.91
CA GLU A 263 5.57 -33.25 1.44
C GLU A 263 4.85 -34.05 0.34
N GLU A 264 3.52 -34.13 0.38
CA GLU A 264 2.69 -34.71 -0.69
C GLU A 264 2.81 -33.92 -1.99
N LEU A 265 2.69 -32.59 -1.93
CA LEU A 265 2.83 -31.72 -3.10
C LEU A 265 4.22 -31.83 -3.72
N TRP A 266 5.26 -31.90 -2.87
CA TRP A 266 6.63 -32.12 -3.31
C TRP A 266 6.83 -33.46 -4.01
N ARG A 267 6.32 -34.56 -3.43
CA ARG A 267 6.42 -35.89 -4.03
C ARG A 267 5.76 -35.93 -5.40
N ALA A 268 4.56 -35.36 -5.51
CA ALA A 268 3.85 -35.27 -6.77
C ALA A 268 4.62 -34.41 -7.80
N ALA A 269 5.20 -33.28 -7.39
CA ALA A 269 6.04 -32.46 -8.28
C ALA A 269 7.30 -33.20 -8.76
N CYS A 270 7.91 -34.03 -7.91
CA CYS A 270 9.01 -34.91 -8.31
C CYS A 270 8.56 -35.95 -9.36
N GLU A 271 7.37 -36.52 -9.22
CA GLU A 271 6.80 -37.46 -10.18
C GLU A 271 6.50 -36.77 -11.53
N ASP A 272 5.91 -35.58 -11.49
CA ASP A 272 5.64 -34.76 -12.67
C ASP A 272 6.94 -34.43 -13.43
N LEU A 273 8.00 -34.07 -12.70
CA LEU A 273 9.32 -33.77 -13.28
C LEU A 273 9.94 -35.01 -13.98
N ARG A 274 9.83 -36.20 -13.37
CA ARG A 274 10.28 -37.45 -13.98
C ARG A 274 9.44 -37.84 -15.19
N GLY A 275 8.13 -37.66 -15.12
CA GLY A 275 7.20 -37.92 -16.23
C GLY A 275 7.47 -37.01 -17.43
N ALA A 276 7.70 -35.73 -17.18
CA ALA A 276 8.04 -34.76 -18.21
C ALA A 276 9.36 -35.10 -18.93
N ALA A 277 10.38 -35.53 -18.18
CA ALA A 277 11.63 -36.04 -18.76
C ALA A 277 11.42 -37.30 -19.63
N ALA A 278 10.35 -38.06 -19.37
CA ALA A 278 9.94 -39.23 -20.15
C ALA A 278 8.91 -38.91 -21.27
N GLY A 279 8.59 -37.63 -21.51
CA GLY A 279 7.68 -37.19 -22.57
C GLY A 279 6.19 -37.24 -22.24
N ALA A 280 5.81 -37.39 -20.96
CA ALA A 280 4.42 -37.28 -20.52
C ALA A 280 3.92 -35.82 -20.53
N ASP A 281 2.60 -35.61 -20.62
CA ASP A 281 2.02 -34.26 -20.52
C ASP A 281 2.30 -33.65 -19.14
N VAL A 282 2.67 -32.38 -19.13
CA VAL A 282 3.12 -31.68 -17.93
C VAL A 282 1.91 -31.02 -17.25
N PRO A 283 1.59 -31.37 -15.99
CA PRO A 283 0.52 -30.71 -15.27
C PRO A 283 0.88 -29.27 -14.90
N ALA A 284 -0.12 -28.49 -14.51
CA ALA A 284 0.07 -27.13 -13.99
C ALA A 284 0.86 -27.15 -12.67
N ALA A 285 1.45 -25.99 -12.31
CA ALA A 285 2.23 -25.88 -11.08
C ALA A 285 1.37 -26.17 -9.84
N ARG A 286 1.98 -26.82 -8.85
CA ARG A 286 1.30 -27.20 -7.61
C ARG A 286 1.44 -26.09 -6.58
N ALA A 287 0.35 -25.78 -5.89
CA ALA A 287 0.33 -24.70 -4.90
C ALA A 287 -0.42 -25.05 -3.62
N LEU A 288 -0.12 -24.33 -2.54
CA LEU A 288 -0.81 -24.39 -1.26
C LEU A 288 -0.84 -23.00 -0.63
N LEU A 289 -2.00 -22.55 -0.18
CA LEU A 289 -2.14 -21.32 0.61
C LEU A 289 -2.26 -21.67 2.09
N VAL A 290 -1.24 -21.33 2.86
CA VAL A 290 -1.18 -21.50 4.31
C VAL A 290 -1.67 -20.24 5.00
N VAL A 291 -2.75 -20.34 5.77
CA VAL A 291 -3.42 -19.20 6.39
C VAL A 291 -3.43 -19.37 7.91
N GLY A 292 -3.25 -18.27 8.64
CA GLY A 292 -3.34 -18.27 10.08
C GLY A 292 -2.87 -16.95 10.72
N PRO A 293 -3.08 -16.78 12.03
CA PRO A 293 -2.71 -15.57 12.75
C PRO A 293 -1.18 -15.32 12.76
N PRO A 294 -0.72 -14.09 13.08
CA PRO A 294 0.70 -13.80 13.23
C PRO A 294 1.31 -14.68 14.35
N GLY A 295 2.54 -15.16 14.15
CA GLY A 295 3.24 -15.98 15.15
C GLY A 295 2.82 -17.46 15.24
N ILE A 296 1.82 -17.90 14.47
CA ILE A 296 1.30 -19.29 14.52
C ILE A 296 2.24 -20.37 13.97
N GLY A 297 3.34 -19.96 13.31
CA GLY A 297 4.36 -20.85 12.76
C GLY A 297 4.27 -21.15 11.26
N LYS A 298 3.61 -20.30 10.46
CA LYS A 298 3.49 -20.47 8.98
C LYS A 298 4.86 -20.66 8.31
N SER A 299 5.77 -19.69 8.45
CA SER A 299 7.10 -19.74 7.85
C SER A 299 7.92 -20.92 8.38
N ARG A 300 7.83 -21.21 9.70
CA ARG A 300 8.54 -22.34 10.31
C ARG A 300 8.08 -23.69 9.77
N LEU A 301 6.77 -23.87 9.53
CA LEU A 301 6.22 -25.08 8.92
C LEU A 301 6.85 -25.34 7.55
N VAL A 302 6.95 -24.31 6.71
CA VAL A 302 7.51 -24.42 5.35
C VAL A 302 9.00 -24.72 5.40
N HIS A 303 9.76 -24.00 6.24
CA HIS A 303 11.21 -24.22 6.39
C HIS A 303 11.53 -25.63 6.91
N GLU A 304 10.74 -26.16 7.85
CA GLU A 304 10.93 -27.52 8.38
C GLU A 304 10.55 -28.60 7.37
N ALA A 305 9.49 -28.38 6.58
CA ALA A 305 9.15 -29.27 5.47
C ALA A 305 10.28 -29.28 4.42
N ALA A 306 10.74 -28.11 3.98
CA ALA A 306 11.81 -27.97 3.00
C ALA A 306 13.11 -28.63 3.47
N ARG A 307 13.52 -28.37 4.73
CA ARG A 307 14.70 -29.00 5.35
C ARG A 307 14.55 -30.52 5.41
N GLY A 308 13.40 -31.03 5.84
CA GLY A 308 13.14 -32.48 5.92
C GLY A 308 13.15 -33.19 4.57
N LEU A 309 12.81 -32.46 3.50
CA LEU A 309 12.82 -32.95 2.12
C LEU A 309 14.18 -32.78 1.42
N GLY A 310 15.11 -32.01 2.00
CA GLY A 310 16.33 -31.57 1.30
C GLY A 310 16.01 -30.69 0.08
N ALA A 311 14.86 -30.02 0.08
CA ALA A 311 14.38 -29.20 -1.02
C ALA A 311 15.11 -27.85 -1.08
N ALA A 312 15.45 -27.39 -2.29
CA ALA A 312 15.81 -25.99 -2.49
C ALA A 312 14.58 -25.11 -2.21
N CYS A 313 14.71 -24.12 -1.34
CA CYS A 313 13.62 -23.22 -0.96
C CYS A 313 13.97 -21.78 -1.32
N LEU A 314 13.30 -21.24 -2.32
CA LEU A 314 13.38 -19.84 -2.72
C LEU A 314 12.34 -19.05 -1.93
N GLU A 315 12.76 -18.01 -1.21
CA GLU A 315 11.87 -17.25 -0.34
C GLU A 315 11.66 -15.83 -0.87
N CYS A 316 10.39 -15.47 -1.07
CA CYS A 316 9.91 -14.14 -1.43
C CYS A 316 9.07 -13.59 -0.27
N ARG A 317 9.14 -12.28 0.00
CA ARG A 317 8.35 -11.64 1.06
C ARG A 317 7.69 -10.36 0.56
N CYS A 318 6.41 -10.22 0.84
CA CYS A 318 5.66 -9.00 0.61
C CYS A 318 5.89 -7.98 1.74
N SER A 319 5.60 -6.71 1.47
CA SER A 319 5.87 -5.62 2.42
C SER A 319 4.76 -4.57 2.33
N SER A 320 4.24 -4.15 3.49
CA SER A 320 3.22 -3.10 3.60
C SER A 320 3.68 -1.73 3.08
N TYR A 321 5.00 -1.52 2.95
CA TYR A 321 5.59 -0.31 2.41
C TYR A 321 5.62 -0.29 0.87
N HIS A 322 5.42 -1.44 0.24
CA HIS A 322 5.68 -1.67 -1.19
C HIS A 322 4.46 -2.25 -1.94
N GLU A 323 3.25 -2.04 -1.42
CA GLU A 323 2.00 -2.52 -2.04
C GLU A 323 1.74 -1.94 -3.45
N ALA A 324 2.37 -0.81 -3.78
CA ALA A 324 2.31 -0.17 -5.08
C ALA A 324 3.61 -0.29 -5.91
N THR A 325 4.55 -1.12 -5.45
CA THR A 325 5.84 -1.33 -6.12
C THR A 325 5.82 -2.65 -6.88
N SER A 326 5.74 -2.57 -8.21
CA SER A 326 5.65 -3.72 -9.10
C SER A 326 6.74 -4.78 -8.82
N LEU A 327 6.32 -6.02 -8.58
CA LEU A 327 7.17 -7.20 -8.40
C LEU A 327 8.15 -7.12 -7.21
N PHE A 328 7.87 -6.28 -6.21
CA PHE A 328 8.76 -6.07 -5.07
C PHE A 328 9.17 -7.41 -4.40
N ALA A 329 8.20 -8.28 -4.13
CA ALA A 329 8.45 -9.55 -3.44
C ALA A 329 9.39 -10.49 -4.20
N PHE A 330 9.39 -10.41 -5.54
CA PHE A 330 10.18 -11.27 -6.42
C PHE A 330 11.49 -10.66 -6.88
N ARG A 331 11.71 -9.36 -6.62
CA ARG A 331 12.89 -8.62 -7.10
C ARG A 331 14.19 -9.35 -6.77
N LYS A 332 14.41 -9.77 -5.52
CA LYS A 332 15.64 -10.44 -5.10
C LYS A 332 15.86 -11.77 -5.83
N VAL A 333 14.80 -12.56 -6.02
CA VAL A 333 14.88 -13.83 -6.76
C VAL A 333 15.21 -13.59 -8.22
N LEU A 334 14.62 -12.55 -8.83
CA LEU A 334 14.92 -12.16 -10.22
C LEU A 334 16.35 -11.62 -10.37
N GLU A 335 16.84 -10.80 -9.43
CA GLU A 335 18.22 -10.31 -9.40
C GLU A 335 19.20 -11.50 -9.31
N GLN A 336 18.95 -12.44 -8.40
CA GLN A 336 19.76 -13.65 -8.25
C GLN A 336 19.71 -14.55 -9.51
N ALA A 337 18.56 -14.66 -10.17
CA ALA A 337 18.42 -15.40 -11.43
C ALA A 337 19.29 -14.83 -12.57
N CYS A 338 19.55 -13.53 -12.52
CA CYS A 338 20.37 -12.79 -13.47
C CYS A 338 21.83 -12.60 -13.00
N GLY A 339 22.19 -13.02 -11.78
CA GLY A 339 23.52 -12.76 -11.19
C GLY A 339 23.78 -11.30 -10.87
N ILE A 340 22.72 -10.50 -10.70
CA ILE A 340 22.78 -9.09 -10.30
C ILE A 340 23.02 -9.03 -8.79
N VAL A 341 24.02 -8.23 -8.39
CA VAL A 341 24.34 -7.93 -7.00
C VAL A 341 24.04 -6.47 -6.68
N GLU A 342 24.01 -6.14 -5.39
CA GLU A 342 23.61 -4.81 -4.90
C GLU A 342 24.61 -3.72 -5.33
N GLU A 343 25.89 -4.07 -5.45
CA GLU A 343 26.98 -3.17 -5.82
C GLU A 343 27.09 -2.91 -7.33
N ASP A 344 26.31 -3.60 -8.16
CA ASP A 344 26.35 -3.42 -9.61
C ASP A 344 25.79 -2.03 -10.01
N ALA A 345 26.57 -1.28 -10.80
CA ALA A 345 26.08 -0.06 -11.44
C ALA A 345 24.96 -0.36 -12.46
N ALA A 346 24.14 0.65 -12.78
CA ALA A 346 22.99 0.53 -13.71
C ALA A 346 23.33 -0.21 -15.02
N ASP A 347 24.43 0.16 -15.68
CA ASP A 347 24.84 -0.45 -16.95
C ASP A 347 25.28 -1.92 -16.78
N ALA A 348 25.90 -2.26 -15.66
CA ALA A 348 26.30 -3.64 -15.34
C ALA A 348 25.08 -4.53 -15.05
N ARG A 349 24.11 -4.01 -14.27
CA ARG A 349 22.82 -4.68 -14.04
C ARG A 349 22.11 -4.95 -15.36
N LEU A 350 22.12 -3.97 -16.25
CA LEU A 350 21.50 -4.09 -17.56
C LEU A 350 22.20 -5.12 -18.46
N ALA A 351 23.53 -5.13 -18.49
CA ALA A 351 24.30 -6.11 -19.25
C ALA A 351 23.99 -7.54 -18.79
N LYS A 352 23.98 -7.78 -17.47
CA LYS A 352 23.62 -9.09 -16.89
C LYS A 352 22.19 -9.52 -17.22
N LEU A 353 21.25 -8.59 -17.18
CA LEU A 353 19.87 -8.84 -17.56
C LEU A 353 19.75 -9.18 -19.06
N ARG A 354 20.43 -8.43 -19.93
CA ARG A 354 20.53 -8.69 -21.38
C ARG A 354 21.12 -10.05 -21.67
N ASP A 355 22.21 -10.43 -21.00
CA ASP A 355 22.85 -11.73 -21.17
C ASP A 355 21.89 -12.89 -20.82
N ARG A 356 20.98 -12.66 -19.87
CA ARG A 356 20.00 -13.66 -19.44
C ARG A 356 18.76 -13.76 -20.32
N LEU A 357 18.25 -12.62 -20.79
CA LEU A 357 16.98 -12.53 -21.53
C LEU A 357 17.14 -12.43 -23.05
N GLY A 358 18.29 -11.97 -23.54
CA GLY A 358 18.49 -11.50 -24.90
C GLY A 358 17.92 -10.10 -25.13
N GLU A 359 18.11 -9.57 -26.34
CA GLU A 359 17.46 -8.34 -26.81
C GLU A 359 16.03 -8.66 -27.27
N GLY A 360 15.04 -8.37 -26.41
CA GLY A 360 13.64 -8.70 -26.65
C GLY A 360 12.67 -7.77 -25.91
N PRO A 361 11.36 -7.87 -26.18
CA PRO A 361 10.34 -6.98 -25.61
C PRO A 361 10.23 -7.08 -24.08
N ASP A 362 10.72 -8.17 -23.51
CA ASP A 362 10.68 -8.46 -22.07
C ASP A 362 11.69 -7.62 -21.27
N LEU A 363 12.79 -7.22 -21.93
CA LEU A 363 13.96 -6.60 -21.29
C LEU A 363 13.62 -5.25 -20.61
N PRO A 364 12.92 -4.28 -21.24
CA PRO A 364 12.60 -2.99 -20.62
C PRO A 364 11.72 -3.08 -19.38
N PHE A 365 10.70 -3.93 -19.39
CA PHE A 365 9.82 -4.06 -18.22
C PHE A 365 10.52 -4.78 -17.06
N LEU A 366 11.26 -5.86 -17.34
CA LEU A 366 12.03 -6.53 -16.29
C LEU A 366 13.15 -5.64 -15.76
N ALA A 367 13.80 -4.85 -16.63
CA ALA A 367 14.77 -3.85 -16.20
C ALA A 367 14.13 -2.85 -15.23
N ALA A 368 12.95 -2.34 -15.57
CA ALA A 368 12.25 -1.41 -14.70
C ALA A 368 11.75 -2.04 -13.39
N ALA A 369 11.23 -3.28 -13.42
CA ALA A 369 10.88 -4.03 -12.21
C ALA A 369 12.09 -4.29 -11.31
N LEU A 370 13.28 -4.47 -11.91
CA LEU A 370 14.57 -4.60 -11.21
C LEU A 370 15.22 -3.23 -10.90
N ARG A 371 14.47 -2.13 -11.11
CA ARG A 371 14.85 -0.73 -10.88
C ARG A 371 16.15 -0.32 -11.60
N ILE A 372 16.35 -0.83 -12.81
CA ILE A 372 17.41 -0.40 -13.72
C ILE A 372 16.91 0.87 -14.43
N PRO A 373 17.64 2.01 -14.37
CA PRO A 373 17.22 3.27 -14.96
C PRO A 373 16.78 3.18 -16.43
N ALA A 374 15.64 3.80 -16.73
CA ALA A 374 15.05 3.82 -18.08
C ALA A 374 15.95 4.51 -19.13
N SER A 375 16.86 5.39 -18.73
CA SER A 375 17.84 6.02 -19.64
C SER A 375 18.69 5.01 -20.41
N SER A 376 18.80 3.78 -19.92
CA SER A 376 19.60 2.72 -20.51
C SER A 376 18.82 1.85 -21.51
N LEU A 377 17.49 2.04 -21.63
CA LEU A 377 16.59 1.23 -22.46
C LEU A 377 15.43 2.05 -23.05
N SER A 378 15.31 2.09 -24.37
CA SER A 378 14.08 2.51 -25.04
C SER A 378 13.10 1.33 -25.04
N PRO A 379 11.91 1.42 -24.42
CA PRO A 379 10.88 0.41 -24.67
C PRO A 379 10.58 0.35 -26.18
N PRO A 380 10.26 -0.82 -26.74
CA PRO A 380 9.83 -0.91 -28.13
C PRO A 380 8.68 0.08 -28.34
N THR A 381 8.92 1.15 -29.11
CA THR A 381 7.94 2.20 -29.39
C THR A 381 6.78 1.71 -30.26
N ALA A 382 6.56 0.39 -30.34
CA ALA A 382 5.63 -0.25 -31.26
C ALA A 382 4.78 -1.32 -30.57
N VAL A 383 4.73 -1.40 -29.23
CA VAL A 383 3.90 -2.39 -28.52
C VAL A 383 3.17 -1.70 -27.36
N ASP A 384 1.88 -2.02 -27.16
CA ASP A 384 1.08 -1.53 -26.03
C ASP A 384 1.67 -1.96 -24.69
N PRO A 385 1.67 -1.07 -23.69
CA PRO A 385 2.18 -1.36 -22.36
C PRO A 385 1.58 -2.61 -21.70
N GLY A 386 0.30 -2.92 -21.92
CA GLY A 386 -0.37 -4.10 -21.37
C GLY A 386 0.17 -5.40 -21.96
N ARG A 387 0.38 -5.46 -23.27
CA ARG A 387 0.98 -6.63 -23.92
C ARG A 387 2.46 -6.79 -23.56
N LEU A 388 3.20 -5.69 -23.45
CA LEU A 388 4.58 -5.71 -22.95
C LEU A 388 4.65 -6.27 -21.52
N ARG A 389 3.72 -5.86 -20.64
CA ARG A 389 3.60 -6.38 -19.28
C ARG A 389 3.34 -7.89 -19.26
N GLU A 390 2.42 -8.40 -20.06
CA GLU A 390 2.15 -9.86 -20.14
C GLU A 390 3.41 -10.65 -20.52
N LEU A 391 4.12 -10.18 -21.56
CA LEU A 391 5.35 -10.79 -22.03
C LEU A 391 6.44 -10.76 -20.94
N ALA A 392 6.53 -9.65 -20.22
CA ALA A 392 7.49 -9.49 -19.14
C ALA A 392 7.16 -10.29 -17.88
N LEU A 393 5.89 -10.44 -17.51
CA LEU A 393 5.46 -11.36 -16.45
C LEU A 393 5.75 -12.81 -16.84
N ALA A 394 5.51 -13.18 -18.10
CA ALA A 394 5.90 -14.49 -18.60
C ALA A 394 7.42 -14.68 -18.56
N ALA A 395 8.22 -13.64 -18.85
CA ALA A 395 9.67 -13.68 -18.73
C ALA A 395 10.16 -13.79 -17.29
N ALA A 396 9.56 -13.04 -16.37
CA ALA A 396 9.82 -13.14 -14.94
C ALA A 396 9.53 -14.57 -14.43
N ALA A 397 8.40 -15.15 -14.83
CA ALA A 397 8.06 -16.54 -14.50
C ALA A 397 9.10 -17.53 -15.04
N ARG A 398 9.60 -17.31 -16.27
CA ARG A 398 10.70 -18.11 -16.83
C ARG A 398 11.99 -17.96 -16.02
N LEU A 399 12.35 -16.76 -15.59
CA LEU A 399 13.54 -16.51 -14.76
C LEU A 399 13.44 -17.18 -13.39
N VAL A 400 12.29 -17.09 -12.72
CA VAL A 400 12.03 -17.80 -11.45
C VAL A 400 12.21 -19.30 -11.62
N HIS A 401 11.66 -19.86 -12.71
CA HIS A 401 11.82 -21.29 -13.00
C HIS A 401 13.29 -21.67 -13.29
N VAL A 402 14.01 -20.84 -14.04
CA VAL A 402 15.43 -21.04 -14.34
C VAL A 402 16.28 -20.99 -13.06
N HIS A 403 15.99 -20.06 -12.14
CA HIS A 403 16.68 -19.95 -10.86
C HIS A 403 16.37 -21.12 -9.93
N SER A 404 15.19 -21.70 -10.05
CA SER A 404 14.78 -22.92 -9.34
C SER A 404 15.59 -24.16 -9.75
N GLY A 405 16.41 -24.07 -10.80
CA GLY A 405 17.30 -25.15 -11.27
C GLY A 405 16.56 -26.26 -12.03
N THR A 406 17.26 -27.39 -12.25
CA THR A 406 16.71 -28.58 -12.95
C THR A 406 16.06 -29.60 -12.02
N GLY A 407 16.21 -29.41 -10.70
CA GLY A 407 15.60 -30.25 -9.68
C GLY A 407 14.26 -29.68 -9.19
N PRO A 408 13.49 -30.47 -8.42
CA PRO A 408 12.32 -29.95 -7.73
C PRO A 408 12.74 -28.84 -6.74
N SER A 409 11.92 -27.79 -6.61
CA SER A 409 12.16 -26.62 -5.77
C SER A 409 10.86 -26.08 -5.15
N ILE A 410 10.95 -25.51 -3.95
CA ILE A 410 9.85 -24.83 -3.26
C ILE A 410 10.04 -23.33 -3.41
N LEU A 411 9.01 -22.64 -3.89
CA LEU A 411 8.92 -21.19 -3.88
C LEU A 411 7.97 -20.77 -2.75
N PHE A 412 8.54 -20.26 -1.67
CA PHE A 412 7.80 -19.78 -0.52
C PHE A 412 7.56 -18.27 -0.63
N VAL A 413 6.30 -17.85 -0.69
CA VAL A 413 5.91 -16.43 -0.70
C VAL A 413 5.20 -16.09 0.61
N ASP A 414 5.83 -15.30 1.47
CA ASP A 414 5.30 -14.93 2.78
C ASP A 414 4.60 -13.55 2.76
N ASP A 415 3.71 -13.36 3.74
CA ASP A 415 2.95 -12.12 3.97
C ASP A 415 2.13 -11.63 2.75
N LEU A 416 1.52 -12.55 1.98
CA LEU A 416 0.82 -12.28 0.72
C LEU A 416 -0.34 -11.25 0.82
N HIS A 417 -0.81 -10.95 2.02
CA HIS A 417 -1.79 -9.90 2.29
C HIS A 417 -1.27 -8.48 2.04
N TRP A 418 0.03 -8.31 1.84
CA TRP A 418 0.68 -7.06 1.42
C TRP A 418 1.28 -7.15 0.01
N ALA A 419 0.86 -8.13 -0.81
CA ALA A 419 1.41 -8.31 -2.14
C ALA A 419 0.97 -7.18 -3.09
N ASP A 420 1.92 -6.66 -3.86
CA ASP A 420 1.60 -5.78 -4.99
C ASP A 420 0.85 -6.56 -6.10
N PRO A 421 0.00 -5.90 -6.90
CA PRO A 421 -0.77 -6.54 -7.96
C PRO A 421 0.09 -7.34 -8.97
N SER A 422 1.28 -6.85 -9.34
CA SER A 422 2.19 -7.53 -10.26
C SER A 422 2.73 -8.82 -9.67
N SER A 423 3.04 -8.85 -8.37
CA SER A 423 3.45 -10.07 -7.68
C SER A 423 2.33 -11.12 -7.70
N LEU A 424 1.07 -10.72 -7.53
CA LEU A 424 -0.08 -11.62 -7.67
C LEU A 424 -0.27 -12.09 -9.12
N ASP A 425 -0.09 -11.21 -10.10
CA ASP A 425 -0.15 -11.56 -11.53
C ASP A 425 0.99 -12.53 -11.91
N LEU A 426 2.20 -12.36 -11.36
CA LEU A 426 3.32 -13.28 -11.54
C LEU A 426 3.06 -14.65 -10.91
N ILE A 427 2.49 -14.70 -9.70
CA ILE A 427 2.06 -15.97 -9.10
C ILE A 427 1.02 -16.64 -9.99
N SER A 428 0.09 -15.89 -10.56
CA SER A 428 -0.90 -16.41 -11.52
C SER A 428 -0.24 -16.99 -12.77
N ALA A 429 0.77 -16.31 -13.32
CA ALA A 429 1.55 -16.79 -14.46
C ALA A 429 2.35 -18.07 -14.11
N LEU A 430 2.90 -18.15 -12.90
CA LEU A 430 3.59 -19.36 -12.41
C LEU A 430 2.62 -20.53 -12.21
N LEU A 431 1.41 -20.29 -11.68
CA LEU A 431 0.36 -21.31 -11.55
C LEU A 431 -0.09 -21.85 -12.91
N GLY A 432 -0.24 -20.98 -13.90
CA GLY A 432 -0.62 -21.35 -15.26
C GLY A 432 0.49 -21.98 -16.09
N ALA A 433 1.76 -21.83 -15.67
CA ALA A 433 2.89 -22.38 -16.41
C ALA A 433 2.91 -23.92 -16.33
N ARG A 434 2.87 -24.58 -17.49
CA ARG A 434 3.11 -26.02 -17.61
C ARG A 434 4.61 -26.33 -17.56
N ARG A 435 5.24 -26.03 -16.42
CA ARG A 435 6.64 -26.34 -16.15
C ARG A 435 6.73 -27.12 -14.84
N PRO A 436 7.20 -28.38 -14.86
CA PRO A 436 7.18 -29.24 -13.69
C PRO A 436 8.33 -28.88 -12.72
N GLY A 437 8.22 -29.32 -11.48
CA GLY A 437 9.31 -29.19 -10.49
C GLY A 437 9.27 -27.94 -9.61
N LEU A 438 8.32 -27.01 -9.79
CA LEU A 438 8.14 -25.88 -8.87
C LEU A 438 6.88 -26.07 -8.02
N VAL A 439 7.03 -26.07 -6.69
CA VAL A 439 5.93 -26.09 -5.71
C VAL A 439 5.81 -24.72 -5.08
N LEU A 440 4.64 -24.09 -5.21
CA LEU A 440 4.37 -22.79 -4.61
C LEU A 440 3.74 -22.98 -3.23
N VAL A 441 4.37 -22.43 -2.20
CA VAL A 441 3.77 -22.35 -0.87
C VAL A 441 3.56 -20.88 -0.55
N LEU A 442 2.31 -20.47 -0.43
CA LEU A 442 1.91 -19.09 -0.21
C LEU A 442 1.44 -18.94 1.24
N ALA A 443 1.85 -17.89 1.94
CA ALA A 443 1.43 -17.65 3.31
C ALA A 443 0.74 -16.29 3.48
N ALA A 444 -0.40 -16.29 4.17
CA ALA A 444 -1.20 -15.09 4.39
C ALA A 444 -1.89 -15.08 5.77
N ARG A 445 -2.49 -13.92 6.13
CA ARG A 445 -3.38 -13.78 7.29
C ARG A 445 -4.82 -14.18 6.91
N ASP A 446 -5.65 -14.47 7.89
CA ASP A 446 -7.01 -15.00 7.70
C ASP A 446 -7.90 -14.13 6.80
N ALA A 447 -7.71 -12.81 6.85
CA ALA A 447 -8.47 -11.82 6.08
C ALA A 447 -8.07 -11.72 4.60
N PHE A 448 -7.02 -12.42 4.15
CA PHE A 448 -6.60 -12.37 2.75
C PHE A 448 -7.59 -13.12 1.87
N ALA A 449 -8.12 -12.43 0.86
CA ALA A 449 -8.95 -13.00 -0.18
C ALA A 449 -8.08 -13.33 -1.40
N PRO A 450 -7.72 -14.60 -1.64
CA PRO A 450 -6.90 -14.96 -2.79
C PRO A 450 -7.66 -14.73 -4.10
N PRO A 451 -6.99 -14.23 -5.17
CA PRO A 451 -7.61 -14.06 -6.48
C PRO A 451 -7.79 -15.40 -7.23
N TRP A 452 -7.29 -16.51 -6.68
CA TRP A 452 -7.33 -17.83 -7.31
C TRP A 452 -8.41 -18.72 -6.69
N PRO A 453 -9.10 -19.55 -7.49
CA PRO A 453 -10.00 -20.58 -6.99
C PRO A 453 -9.29 -21.58 -6.07
N GLU A 454 -9.98 -22.04 -5.02
CA GLU A 454 -9.45 -23.04 -4.07
C GLU A 454 -9.13 -24.39 -4.73
N ALA A 455 -9.77 -24.70 -5.87
CA ALA A 455 -9.45 -25.87 -6.69
C ALA A 455 -8.04 -25.81 -7.30
N ILE A 456 -7.50 -24.61 -7.53
CA ILE A 456 -6.15 -24.38 -8.06
C ILE A 456 -5.16 -24.20 -6.90
N VAL A 457 -5.54 -23.43 -5.89
CA VAL A 457 -4.71 -23.15 -4.70
C VAL A 457 -5.49 -23.56 -3.44
N PRO A 458 -5.37 -24.82 -2.99
CA PRO A 458 -6.03 -25.28 -1.79
C PRO A 458 -5.60 -24.50 -0.55
N ARG A 459 -6.55 -24.23 0.34
CA ARG A 459 -6.31 -23.52 1.60
C ARG A 459 -5.99 -24.50 2.73
N LEU A 460 -4.98 -24.17 3.53
CA LEU A 460 -4.58 -24.88 4.74
C LEU A 460 -4.56 -23.89 5.92
N GLU A 461 -5.51 -24.04 6.84
CA GLU A 461 -5.60 -23.18 8.02
C GLU A 461 -4.80 -23.73 9.19
N LEU A 462 -3.96 -22.89 9.79
CA LEU A 462 -3.18 -23.22 10.98
C LEU A 462 -3.90 -22.72 12.23
N GLY A 463 -4.56 -23.64 12.94
CA GLY A 463 -5.11 -23.37 14.29
C GLY A 463 -4.03 -23.42 15.38
N PRO A 464 -4.32 -23.03 16.63
CA PRO A 464 -3.38 -23.10 17.75
C PRO A 464 -2.82 -24.51 18.01
N LEU A 465 -1.56 -24.60 18.49
CA LEU A 465 -0.96 -25.86 18.90
C LEU A 465 -1.56 -26.37 20.22
N PRO A 466 -1.77 -27.69 20.34
CA PRO A 466 -2.23 -28.29 21.58
C PRO A 466 -1.14 -28.23 22.66
N ALA A 467 -1.55 -28.17 23.93
CA ALA A 467 -0.66 -28.02 25.08
C ALA A 467 0.49 -29.05 25.15
N HIS A 468 0.27 -30.28 24.66
CA HIS A 468 1.31 -31.32 24.63
C HIS A 468 2.41 -31.04 23.59
N ASP A 469 2.09 -30.39 22.48
CA ASP A 469 3.07 -29.97 21.47
C ASP A 469 3.88 -28.77 22.00
N LEU A 470 3.19 -27.81 22.61
CA LEU A 470 3.81 -26.68 23.29
C LEU A 470 4.76 -27.12 24.41
N ALA A 471 4.40 -28.12 25.22
CA ALA A 471 5.28 -28.66 26.26
C ALA A 471 6.61 -29.15 25.71
N ARG A 472 6.59 -29.86 24.56
CA ARG A 472 7.80 -30.31 23.88
C ARG A 472 8.65 -29.15 23.36
N MET A 473 8.02 -28.06 22.90
CA MET A 473 8.74 -26.84 22.51
C MET A 473 9.46 -26.23 23.72
N VAL A 474 8.78 -26.10 24.86
CA VAL A 474 9.41 -25.55 26.09
C VAL A 474 10.60 -26.40 26.52
N GLU A 475 10.47 -27.73 26.47
CA GLU A 475 11.55 -28.66 26.85
C GLU A 475 12.79 -28.57 25.94
N SER A 476 12.61 -28.10 24.71
CA SER A 476 13.73 -27.90 23.77
C SER A 476 14.48 -26.59 23.97
N ILE A 477 13.89 -25.63 24.69
CA ILE A 477 14.54 -24.38 25.03
C ILE A 477 15.37 -24.65 26.29
N PRO A 478 16.70 -24.43 26.31
CA PRO A 478 17.53 -24.72 27.49
C PRO A 478 16.97 -24.10 28.78
N ALA A 479 16.53 -22.85 28.70
CA ALA A 479 15.88 -22.18 29.81
C ALA A 479 14.49 -22.74 30.17
N GLY A 480 13.75 -23.29 29.21
CA GLY A 480 12.44 -23.90 29.42
C GLY A 480 12.52 -25.30 30.04
N ALA A 481 13.57 -26.06 29.74
CA ALA A 481 13.88 -27.36 30.32
C ALA A 481 14.12 -27.27 31.85
N GLU A 482 14.72 -26.19 32.32
CA GLU A 482 15.05 -25.95 33.74
C GLU A 482 13.86 -25.43 34.58
N LEU A 483 12.75 -25.01 33.95
CA LEU A 483 11.58 -24.47 34.66
C LEU A 483 10.79 -25.55 35.43
N PRO A 484 10.36 -25.28 36.68
CA PRO A 484 9.46 -26.16 37.44
C PRO A 484 8.13 -26.41 36.70
N GLY A 485 7.60 -27.64 36.79
CA GLY A 485 6.41 -28.08 36.02
C GLY A 485 5.17 -27.20 36.17
N VAL A 486 4.95 -26.61 37.35
CA VAL A 486 3.83 -25.67 37.61
C VAL A 486 4.00 -24.36 36.83
N ARG A 487 5.23 -23.83 36.74
CA ARG A 487 5.52 -22.62 35.96
C ARG A 487 5.40 -22.90 34.46
N ARG A 488 5.90 -24.06 34.01
CA ARG A 488 5.79 -24.52 32.61
C ARG A 488 4.33 -24.58 32.16
N ALA A 489 3.45 -25.21 32.94
CA ALA A 489 2.01 -25.26 32.65
C ALA A 489 1.38 -23.86 32.58
N GLY A 490 1.79 -22.95 33.47
CA GLY A 490 1.34 -21.57 33.46
C GLY A 490 1.80 -20.73 32.26
N LEU A 491 2.96 -21.03 31.65
CA LEU A 491 3.42 -20.37 30.41
C LEU A 491 2.69 -20.93 29.18
N ILE A 492 2.50 -22.25 29.11
CA ILE A 492 1.74 -22.91 28.04
C ILE A 492 0.30 -22.42 28.01
N SER A 493 -0.34 -22.24 29.16
CA SER A 493 -1.70 -21.70 29.22
C SER A 493 -1.78 -20.23 28.77
N ARG A 494 -0.71 -19.44 28.96
CA ARG A 494 -0.67 -18.01 28.60
C ARG A 494 -0.32 -17.76 27.14
N SER A 495 0.29 -18.73 26.45
CA SER A 495 0.60 -18.63 25.03
C SER A 495 -0.62 -18.86 24.12
N ASP A 496 -1.74 -19.32 24.67
CA ASP A 496 -3.00 -19.60 23.95
C ASP A 496 -2.80 -20.48 22.69
N GLY A 497 -1.86 -21.42 22.76
CA GLY A 497 -1.54 -22.30 21.64
C GLY A 497 -0.67 -21.68 20.54
N VAL A 498 -0.27 -20.41 20.63
CA VAL A 498 0.56 -19.76 19.61
C VAL A 498 2.05 -20.01 19.89
N PRO A 499 2.81 -20.66 18.97
CA PRO A 499 4.20 -21.04 19.20
C PRO A 499 5.13 -19.87 19.54
N LEU A 500 5.05 -18.78 18.76
CA LEU A 500 5.87 -17.58 18.99
C LEU A 500 5.60 -16.97 20.38
N PHE A 501 4.36 -17.05 20.86
CA PHE A 501 3.99 -16.50 22.17
C PHE A 501 4.64 -17.30 23.29
N LEU A 502 4.71 -18.61 23.13
CA LEU A 502 5.36 -19.48 24.10
C LEU A 502 6.88 -19.25 24.15
N GLU A 503 7.54 -19.12 23.00
CA GLU A 503 8.97 -18.85 22.93
C GLU A 503 9.32 -17.56 23.67
N GLU A 504 8.58 -16.48 23.39
CA GLU A 504 8.81 -15.19 24.05
C GLU A 504 8.48 -15.23 25.55
N LEU A 505 7.43 -15.96 25.97
CA LEU A 505 7.10 -16.17 27.38
C LEU A 505 8.18 -16.98 28.12
N VAL A 506 8.82 -17.97 27.48
CA VAL A 506 9.92 -18.75 28.05
C VAL A 506 11.20 -17.92 28.12
N HIS A 507 11.57 -17.21 27.06
CA HIS A 507 12.72 -16.30 27.08
C HIS A 507 12.56 -15.17 28.10
N THR A 508 11.34 -14.69 28.29
CA THR A 508 11.05 -13.70 29.34
C THR A 508 11.11 -14.35 30.71
N ALA A 509 10.52 -15.54 30.91
CA ALA A 509 10.62 -16.24 32.19
C ALA A 509 12.07 -16.58 32.57
N ASP A 510 12.93 -16.84 31.59
CA ASP A 510 14.38 -17.01 31.75
C ASP A 510 15.06 -15.70 32.14
N ALA A 511 14.79 -14.60 31.40
CA ALA A 511 15.29 -13.27 31.76
C ALA A 511 14.84 -12.87 33.17
N VAL A 512 13.59 -13.17 33.53
CA VAL A 512 13.00 -13.02 34.86
C VAL A 512 13.73 -13.90 35.88
N ASP A 513 13.93 -15.18 35.64
CA ASP A 513 14.59 -16.07 36.62
C ASP A 513 16.09 -15.77 36.76
N ARG A 514 16.69 -15.08 35.77
CA ARG A 514 18.03 -14.47 35.82
C ARG A 514 18.05 -13.02 36.34
N GLY A 515 16.94 -12.53 36.89
CA GLY A 515 16.89 -11.24 37.57
C GLY A 515 16.42 -10.04 36.77
N GLN A 516 16.15 -10.17 35.47
CA GLN A 516 16.05 -9.05 34.54
C GLN A 516 14.63 -8.51 34.23
N ALA A 517 13.54 -8.93 34.91
CA ALA A 517 12.27 -8.16 34.99
C ALA A 517 11.15 -8.87 35.80
N LEU A 518 10.21 -8.11 36.40
CA LEU A 518 8.73 -8.30 36.37
C LEU A 518 8.02 -7.08 37.01
N HIS A 519 7.47 -6.13 36.21
CA HIS A 519 6.04 -5.76 35.97
C HIS A 519 5.26 -5.00 37.08
N ARG A 520 4.34 -4.02 36.85
CA ARG A 520 3.39 -3.62 35.76
C ARG A 520 3.17 -2.07 35.80
N SER A 521 2.45 -1.31 34.95
CA SER A 521 1.34 -1.51 34.00
C SER A 521 1.18 -0.31 33.04
N VAL A 522 0.77 -0.53 31.78
CA VAL A 522 0.09 0.52 30.97
C VAL A 522 -1.21 -0.05 30.40
N GLN A 523 -2.33 0.47 30.87
CA GLN A 523 -3.61 0.34 30.16
C GLN A 523 -3.69 1.39 29.05
N GLN A 524 -4.38 0.99 27.97
CA GLN A 524 -4.82 1.76 26.81
C GLN A 524 -3.78 2.05 25.70
N ALA A 525 -3.51 1.02 24.90
CA ALA A 525 -3.20 1.19 23.48
C ALA A 525 -4.02 0.18 22.66
N ARG A 526 -4.96 0.70 21.86
CA ARG A 526 -5.73 -0.08 20.87
C ARG A 526 -4.76 -0.58 19.78
N TYR A 527 -4.86 -1.88 19.45
CA TYR A 527 -4.32 -2.64 18.31
C TYR A 527 -3.18 -3.67 18.52
N ALA A 528 -3.26 -4.70 17.66
CA ALA A 528 -2.40 -5.83 17.22
C ALA A 528 -1.75 -6.81 18.21
N ILE A 529 -1.02 -6.37 19.24
CA ILE A 529 -0.21 -7.29 20.07
C ILE A 529 -1.00 -7.72 21.33
N PRO A 530 -1.26 -9.02 21.55
CA PRO A 530 -1.93 -9.52 22.75
C PRO A 530 -1.29 -9.00 24.05
N PRO A 531 -2.08 -8.58 25.05
CA PRO A 531 -1.56 -8.01 26.30
C PRO A 531 -0.52 -8.88 27.03
N ALA A 532 -0.61 -10.21 26.89
CA ALA A 532 0.31 -11.17 27.50
C ALA A 532 1.74 -11.13 26.93
N LEU A 533 1.97 -10.47 25.78
CA LEU A 533 3.27 -10.43 25.08
C LEU A 533 3.92 -9.06 25.06
N ARG A 534 3.13 -8.00 25.23
CA ARG A 534 3.67 -6.62 25.22
C ARG A 534 4.76 -6.47 26.27
N ASP A 535 4.44 -6.97 27.45
CA ASP A 535 5.23 -6.93 28.67
C ASP A 535 6.59 -7.67 28.52
N PRO A 536 6.62 -8.96 28.12
CA PRO A 536 7.79 -9.71 27.65
C PRO A 536 8.68 -9.03 26.59
N LEU A 537 8.06 -8.60 25.49
CA LEU A 537 8.77 -8.08 24.33
C LEU A 537 9.33 -6.67 24.60
N LEU A 538 8.64 -5.87 25.43
CA LEU A 538 9.10 -4.56 25.84
C LEU A 538 10.35 -4.69 26.71
N ALA A 539 10.36 -5.65 27.64
CA ALA A 539 11.51 -5.91 28.50
C ALA A 539 12.79 -6.17 27.69
N ARG A 540 12.68 -6.81 26.51
CA ARG A 540 13.81 -7.02 25.58
C ARG A 540 14.26 -5.74 24.86
N LEU A 541 13.33 -4.84 24.56
CA LEU A 541 13.63 -3.54 23.94
C LEU A 541 14.21 -2.52 24.94
N THR A 542 14.01 -2.75 26.24
CA THR A 542 14.46 -1.87 27.32
C THR A 542 15.57 -2.49 28.17
N VAL A 543 16.24 -3.54 27.68
CA VAL A 543 17.41 -4.12 28.35
C VAL A 543 18.52 -3.06 28.45
N PRO A 544 19.21 -2.94 29.60
CA PRO A 544 20.35 -2.04 29.73
C PRO A 544 21.38 -2.20 28.60
N GLY A 545 21.86 -1.07 28.08
CA GLY A 545 22.76 -1.00 26.91
C GLY A 545 22.05 -1.01 25.55
N VAL A 546 20.83 -1.51 25.42
CA VAL A 546 20.06 -1.44 24.16
C VAL A 546 19.65 -0.01 23.87
N ASP A 547 20.08 0.52 22.72
CA ASP A 547 19.63 1.83 22.25
C ASP A 547 18.20 1.73 21.68
N LEU A 548 17.22 1.97 22.55
CA LEU A 548 15.80 2.00 22.19
C LEU A 548 15.52 3.02 21.07
N ARG A 549 16.20 4.17 21.03
CA ARG A 549 15.97 5.17 19.98
C ARG A 549 16.41 4.61 18.63
N LEU A 550 17.57 3.94 18.56
CA LEU A 550 18.03 3.28 17.33
C LEU A 550 17.08 2.16 16.88
N ALA A 551 16.58 1.33 17.81
CA ALA A 551 15.57 0.30 17.51
C ALA A 551 14.27 0.90 16.99
N GLN A 552 13.81 2.01 17.57
CA GLN A 552 12.63 2.72 17.10
C GLN A 552 12.84 3.33 15.70
N LEU A 553 14.01 3.91 15.42
CA LEU A 553 14.32 4.42 14.07
C LEU A 553 14.34 3.29 13.04
N ALA A 554 14.99 2.17 13.36
CA ALA A 554 14.97 0.97 12.53
C ALA A 554 13.53 0.48 12.29
N SER A 555 12.69 0.45 13.32
CA SER A 555 11.29 0.05 13.20
C SER A 555 10.44 0.98 12.31
N THR A 556 10.86 2.24 12.16
CA THR A 556 10.20 3.22 11.29
C THR A 556 10.47 2.90 9.83
N ILE A 557 11.70 2.50 9.49
CA ILE A 557 12.10 2.09 8.13
C ILE A 557 11.36 0.81 7.73
N GLY A 558 11.46 -0.26 8.51
CA GLY A 558 10.86 -1.53 8.14
C GLY A 558 11.43 -2.73 8.88
N ARG A 559 11.10 -3.94 8.42
CA ARG A 559 11.62 -5.19 9.01
C ARG A 559 13.03 -5.48 8.54
N ASP A 560 13.27 -5.32 7.25
CA ASP A 560 14.59 -5.29 6.62
C ASP A 560 15.02 -3.82 6.56
N VAL A 561 16.15 -3.51 7.18
CA VAL A 561 16.60 -2.13 7.38
C VAL A 561 17.98 -1.99 6.80
N ASP A 562 18.09 -1.11 5.81
CA ASP A 562 19.36 -0.68 5.24
C ASP A 562 20.17 0.09 6.29
N LEU A 563 21.43 -0.31 6.51
CA LEU A 563 22.25 0.28 7.56
C LEU A 563 22.70 1.71 7.23
N GLU A 564 22.85 2.04 5.95
CA GLU A 564 23.27 3.37 5.53
C GLU A 564 22.14 4.38 5.73
N LEU A 565 20.92 4.03 5.31
CA LEU A 565 19.71 4.78 5.60
C LEU A 565 19.51 4.93 7.11
N LEU A 566 19.62 3.84 7.89
CA LEU A 566 19.47 3.89 9.35
C LEU A 566 20.52 4.80 9.99
N ARG A 567 21.78 4.73 9.55
CA ARG A 567 22.87 5.59 10.03
C ARG A 567 22.58 7.05 9.72
N GLU A 568 22.17 7.36 8.49
CA GLU A 568 21.86 8.74 8.08
C GLU A 568 20.71 9.33 8.90
N ILE A 569 19.58 8.62 9.05
CA ILE A 569 18.45 9.12 9.86
C ILE A 569 18.76 9.14 11.36
N SER A 570 19.73 8.35 11.83
CA SER A 570 20.16 8.38 13.23
C SER A 570 21.01 9.61 13.54
N GLY A 571 21.69 10.18 12.54
CA GLY A 571 22.65 11.28 12.72
C GLY A 571 23.91 10.88 13.50
N LEU A 572 24.13 9.59 13.75
CA LEU A 572 25.27 9.10 14.52
C LEU A 572 26.54 8.99 13.64
N PRO A 573 27.72 9.36 14.17
CA PRO A 573 28.99 9.02 13.54
C PRO A 573 29.19 7.49 13.46
N GLU A 574 30.03 7.03 12.52
CA GLU A 574 30.18 5.62 12.17
C GLU A 574 30.53 4.71 13.37
N ALA A 575 31.51 5.08 14.19
CA ALA A 575 31.92 4.26 15.34
C ALA A 575 30.84 4.14 16.43
N PRO A 576 30.20 5.23 16.92
CA PRO A 576 29.05 5.15 17.82
C PRO A 576 27.86 4.37 17.26
N PHE A 577 27.58 4.51 15.97
CA PHE A 577 26.52 3.77 15.30
C PHE A 577 26.78 2.26 15.31
N ALA A 578 27.98 1.83 14.91
CA ALA A 578 28.37 0.43 14.89
C ALA A 578 28.28 -0.21 16.29
N GLN A 579 28.72 0.50 17.33
CA GLN A 579 28.65 0.00 18.71
C GLN A 579 27.20 -0.23 19.16
N ARG A 580 26.31 0.75 18.95
CA ARG A 580 24.88 0.64 19.34
C ARG A 580 24.16 -0.43 18.54
N LEU A 581 24.53 -0.59 17.27
CA LEU A 581 24.00 -1.64 16.42
C LEU A 581 24.40 -3.04 16.92
N GLU A 582 25.65 -3.23 17.32
CA GLU A 582 26.11 -4.50 17.89
C GLU A 582 25.32 -4.86 19.16
N THR A 583 24.92 -3.87 19.96
CA THR A 583 24.08 -4.14 21.15
C THR A 583 22.68 -4.63 20.76
N LEU A 584 22.08 -4.11 19.69
CA LEU A 584 20.79 -4.61 19.17
C LEU A 584 20.90 -6.06 18.66
N VAL A 585 22.03 -6.40 18.02
CA VAL A 585 22.32 -7.74 17.54
C VAL A 585 22.56 -8.71 18.71
N ALA A 586 23.38 -8.30 19.68
CA ALA A 586 23.68 -9.09 20.88
C ALA A 586 22.43 -9.36 21.74
N ALA A 587 21.50 -8.41 21.82
CA ALA A 587 20.20 -8.58 22.47
C ALA A 587 19.23 -9.49 21.69
N GLY A 588 19.61 -9.93 20.48
CA GLY A 588 18.80 -10.81 19.63
C GLY A 588 17.51 -10.16 19.12
N LEU A 589 17.48 -8.83 19.04
CA LEU A 589 16.36 -8.06 18.50
C LEU A 589 16.40 -8.03 16.96
N VAL A 590 17.61 -7.92 16.42
CA VAL A 590 17.88 -7.89 14.99
C VAL A 590 19.02 -8.86 14.65
N ASP A 591 19.00 -9.42 13.44
CA ASP A 591 20.06 -10.24 12.89
C ASP A 591 20.77 -9.49 11.74
N ARG A 592 22.07 -9.70 11.58
CA ARG A 592 22.82 -9.15 10.43
C ARG A 592 22.49 -9.91 9.16
N SER A 593 22.22 -9.18 8.09
CA SER A 593 22.12 -9.72 6.73
C SER A 593 23.47 -9.58 6.01
N SER A 594 23.72 -10.44 5.03
CA SER A 594 24.99 -10.50 4.28
C SER A 594 25.24 -9.31 3.33
N ALA A 595 24.31 -8.35 3.26
CA ALA A 595 24.31 -7.27 2.27
C ALA A 595 24.09 -5.88 2.93
N GLY A 596 24.90 -5.53 3.94
CA GLY A 596 24.84 -4.18 4.53
C GLY A 596 23.50 -3.80 5.20
N ALA A 597 22.67 -4.78 5.53
CA ALA A 597 21.34 -4.58 6.12
C ALA A 597 21.19 -5.38 7.42
N ILE A 598 20.23 -4.97 8.25
CA ILE A 598 19.80 -5.73 9.42
C ILE A 598 18.33 -6.11 9.28
N ARG A 599 17.94 -7.16 9.98
CA ARG A 599 16.56 -7.64 9.96
C ARG A 599 16.06 -7.82 11.37
N PHE A 600 14.87 -7.31 11.68
CA PHE A 600 14.18 -7.70 12.90
C PHE A 600 13.89 -9.20 12.90
N ARG A 601 14.39 -9.89 13.92
CA ARG A 601 14.24 -11.35 14.07
C ARG A 601 12.75 -11.74 14.00
N HIS A 602 11.89 -10.92 14.61
CA HIS A 602 10.44 -11.08 14.57
C HIS A 602 9.71 -9.77 14.23
N GLU A 603 8.65 -9.88 13.44
CA GLU A 603 7.80 -8.74 13.05
C GLU A 603 7.14 -8.08 14.27
N LEU A 604 6.77 -8.86 15.29
CA LEU A 604 6.18 -8.33 16.52
C LEU A 604 7.16 -7.44 17.32
N ILE A 605 8.47 -7.72 17.28
CA ILE A 605 9.49 -6.88 17.94
C ILE A 605 9.57 -5.53 17.22
N ARG A 606 9.52 -5.54 15.89
CA ARG A 606 9.48 -4.31 15.08
C ARG A 606 8.22 -3.51 15.38
N GLU A 607 7.05 -4.14 15.33
CA GLU A 607 5.77 -3.48 15.64
C GLU A 607 5.79 -2.88 17.04
N LEU A 608 6.29 -3.61 18.05
CA LEU A 608 6.39 -3.09 19.41
C LEU A 608 7.38 -1.93 19.51
N ALA A 609 8.57 -2.04 18.92
CA ALA A 609 9.53 -0.95 18.87
C ALA A 609 8.90 0.30 18.25
N TYR A 610 8.13 0.14 17.17
CA TYR A 610 7.38 1.23 16.56
C TYR A 610 6.29 1.80 17.48
N GLU A 611 5.58 0.94 18.21
CA GLU A 611 4.53 1.34 19.15
C GLU A 611 5.07 2.11 20.36
N THR A 612 6.28 1.82 20.83
CA THR A 612 6.92 2.54 21.95
C THR A 612 7.20 4.02 21.65
N GLN A 613 7.18 4.42 20.37
CA GLN A 613 7.43 5.79 19.96
C GLN A 613 6.29 6.74 20.38
N ARG A 614 6.63 7.94 20.86
CA ARG A 614 5.66 9.01 21.13
C ARG A 614 4.91 9.35 19.84
N ARG A 615 3.57 9.44 19.90
CA ARG A 615 2.75 9.75 18.72
C ARG A 615 3.12 11.08 18.04
N SER A 616 3.57 12.07 18.81
CA SER A 616 4.04 13.36 18.30
C SER A 616 5.38 13.29 17.55
N GLU A 617 6.22 12.27 17.81
CA GLU A 617 7.54 12.13 17.18
C GLU A 617 7.50 11.31 15.89
N ARG A 618 6.49 10.44 15.73
CA ARG A 618 6.37 9.56 14.55
C ARG A 618 6.36 10.35 13.25
N PRO A 619 5.58 11.44 13.09
CA PRO A 619 5.60 12.21 11.85
C PRO A 619 6.98 12.74 11.50
N GLY A 620 7.72 13.27 12.49
CA GLY A 620 9.09 13.75 12.29
C GLY A 620 10.06 12.64 11.87
N ARG A 621 9.92 11.43 12.42
CA ARG A 621 10.76 10.28 12.04
C ARG A 621 10.46 9.79 10.63
N HIS A 622 9.19 9.67 10.26
CA HIS A 622 8.79 9.36 8.89
C HIS A 622 9.23 10.44 7.90
N SER A 623 9.14 11.72 8.29
CA SER A 623 9.63 12.85 7.49
C SER A 623 11.11 12.70 7.16
N ARG A 624 11.96 12.37 8.15
CA ARG A 624 13.40 12.19 7.91
C ARG A 624 13.70 11.01 7.00
N VAL A 625 12.98 9.89 7.13
CA VAL A 625 13.13 8.75 6.20
C VAL A 625 12.77 9.19 4.78
N ALA A 626 11.63 9.87 4.60
CA ALA A 626 11.22 10.39 3.30
C ALA A 626 12.25 11.37 2.72
N ASP A 627 12.80 12.29 3.52
CA ASP A 627 13.81 13.25 3.06
C ASP A 627 15.07 12.56 2.55
N VAL A 628 15.52 11.50 3.21
CA VAL A 628 16.69 10.71 2.74
C VAL A 628 16.35 9.95 1.46
N LEU A 629 15.17 9.33 1.38
CA LEU A 629 14.70 8.63 0.17
C LEU A 629 14.56 9.58 -1.03
N LEU A 630 14.29 10.87 -0.79
CA LEU A 630 14.13 11.91 -1.82
C LEU A 630 15.41 12.70 -2.12
N ARG A 631 16.47 12.58 -1.30
CA ARG A 631 17.74 13.27 -1.54
C ARG A 631 18.53 12.53 -2.62
N ASP A 632 19.02 13.33 -3.58
CA ASP A 632 19.86 12.96 -4.73
C ASP A 632 19.11 12.42 -5.98
N ARG A 633 19.06 13.25 -7.04
CA ARG A 633 18.36 12.95 -8.30
C ARG A 633 19.16 12.02 -9.23
N ASP A 634 20.48 11.98 -9.09
CA ASP A 634 21.37 11.29 -10.03
C ASP A 634 22.13 10.08 -9.43
N ALA A 635 22.22 9.92 -8.09
CA ALA A 635 23.12 8.92 -7.51
C ALA A 635 22.49 7.75 -6.70
N SER A 636 21.19 7.67 -6.43
CA SER A 636 20.69 6.67 -5.47
C SER A 636 20.00 5.42 -6.06
N ARG A 637 20.59 4.27 -5.70
CA ARG A 637 20.08 2.88 -5.70
C ARG A 637 18.73 2.66 -4.97
N TYR A 638 18.19 3.67 -4.27
CA TYR A 638 17.00 3.58 -3.41
C TYR A 638 15.76 4.34 -3.92
N ARG A 639 15.62 4.53 -5.24
CA ARG A 639 14.40 5.14 -5.81
C ARG A 639 13.19 4.24 -5.60
N ASP A 640 12.35 4.56 -4.63
CA ASP A 640 10.95 4.16 -4.62
C ASP A 640 10.07 5.34 -4.19
N ALA A 641 9.49 6.03 -5.19
CA ALA A 641 8.56 7.11 -4.94
C ALA A 641 7.31 6.63 -4.17
N GLY A 642 6.94 5.34 -4.27
CA GLY A 642 5.87 4.73 -3.48
C GLY A 642 6.25 4.58 -2.01
N GLU A 643 7.47 4.12 -1.72
CA GLU A 643 7.99 4.04 -0.34
C GLU A 643 8.10 5.44 0.28
N ALA A 644 8.65 6.41 -0.45
CA ALA A 644 8.71 7.79 0.00
C ALA A 644 7.31 8.37 0.26
N ALA A 645 6.33 8.08 -0.62
CA ALA A 645 4.95 8.53 -0.44
C ALA A 645 4.33 7.97 0.86
N PHE A 646 4.53 6.69 1.16
CA PHE A 646 4.08 6.07 2.42
C PHE A 646 4.65 6.80 3.65
N HIS A 647 5.94 7.11 3.64
CA HIS A 647 6.55 7.88 4.73
C HIS A 647 6.03 9.31 4.80
N LEU A 648 5.81 10.00 3.67
CA LEU A 648 5.26 11.35 3.65
C LEU A 648 3.81 11.41 4.16
N GLU A 649 3.01 10.38 3.88
CA GLU A 649 1.66 10.23 4.43
C GLU A 649 1.68 10.17 5.96
N LEU A 650 2.47 9.27 6.53
CA LEU A 650 2.62 9.12 7.98
C LEU A 650 3.28 10.35 8.62
N ALA A 651 4.06 11.11 7.85
CA ALA A 651 4.61 12.41 8.23
C ALA A 651 3.60 13.56 8.14
N GLN A 652 2.40 13.33 7.59
CA GLN A 652 1.38 14.35 7.32
C GLN A 652 1.85 15.47 6.36
N ARG A 653 2.86 15.18 5.53
CA ARG A 653 3.36 16.07 4.46
C ARG A 653 2.54 15.86 3.18
N HIS A 654 1.24 16.13 3.26
CA HIS A 654 0.24 15.70 2.27
C HIS A 654 0.55 16.15 0.83
N GLN A 655 1.00 17.39 0.62
CA GLN A 655 1.32 17.89 -0.71
C GLN A 655 2.49 17.12 -1.36
N GLU A 656 3.53 16.84 -0.58
CA GLU A 656 4.69 16.09 -1.06
C GLU A 656 4.36 14.60 -1.24
N ALA A 657 3.53 14.04 -0.35
CA ALA A 657 3.01 12.67 -0.50
C ALA A 657 2.21 12.50 -1.80
N ILE A 658 1.34 13.46 -2.15
CA ILE A 658 0.61 13.44 -3.42
C ILE A 658 1.57 13.49 -4.60
N HIS A 659 2.60 14.34 -4.54
CA HIS A 659 3.60 14.42 -5.61
C HIS A 659 4.37 13.10 -5.78
N ALA A 660 4.80 12.49 -4.67
CA ALA A 660 5.49 11.20 -4.68
C ALA A 660 4.60 10.07 -5.25
N HIS A 661 3.31 10.03 -4.88
CA HIS A 661 2.33 9.11 -5.48
C HIS A 661 2.11 9.32 -6.97
N LEU A 662 2.06 10.58 -7.42
CA LEU A 662 1.97 10.90 -8.84
C LEU A 662 3.19 10.38 -9.60
N THR A 663 4.40 10.60 -9.07
CA THR A 663 5.64 10.07 -9.67
C THR A 663 5.65 8.54 -9.69
N ALA A 664 5.26 7.89 -8.60
CA ALA A 664 5.15 6.44 -8.54
C ALA A 664 4.14 5.90 -9.58
N ALA A 665 2.97 6.55 -9.69
CA ALA A 665 1.94 6.15 -10.63
C ALA A 665 2.33 6.36 -12.09
N GLN A 666 3.02 7.46 -12.41
CA GLN A 666 3.54 7.71 -13.77
C GLN A 666 4.60 6.66 -14.15
N GLY A 667 5.55 6.37 -13.26
CA GLY A 667 6.51 5.29 -13.46
C GLY A 667 5.83 3.94 -13.66
N ALA A 668 4.76 3.65 -12.92
CA ALA A 668 3.96 2.44 -13.12
C ALA A 668 3.21 2.43 -14.47
N GLN A 669 2.63 3.56 -14.90
CA GLN A 669 1.95 3.70 -16.19
C GLN A 669 2.88 3.50 -17.39
N GLU A 670 4.09 4.05 -17.34
CA GLU A 670 5.13 3.87 -18.38
C GLU A 670 5.47 2.38 -18.60
N LEU A 671 5.29 1.57 -17.56
CA LEU A 671 5.52 0.13 -17.59
C LEU A 671 4.24 -0.67 -17.86
N GLY A 672 3.08 -0.04 -18.02
CA GLY A 672 1.79 -0.73 -18.15
C GLY A 672 1.28 -1.36 -16.84
N ALA A 673 1.87 -1.02 -15.70
CA ALA A 673 1.46 -1.43 -14.35
C ALA A 673 0.29 -0.58 -13.83
N HIS A 674 -0.84 -0.63 -14.57
CA HIS A 674 -1.98 0.25 -14.30
C HIS A 674 -2.72 -0.05 -12.99
N LYS A 675 -2.63 -1.28 -12.46
CA LYS A 675 -3.21 -1.62 -11.14
C LYS A 675 -2.45 -0.91 -10.02
N GLU A 676 -1.12 -0.93 -10.05
CA GLU A 676 -0.24 -0.22 -9.12
C GLU A 676 -0.43 1.29 -9.21
N ALA A 677 -0.48 1.82 -10.43
CA ALA A 677 -0.78 3.23 -10.65
C ALA A 677 -2.13 3.62 -10.02
N THR A 678 -3.16 2.76 -10.16
CA THR A 678 -4.47 2.99 -9.54
C THR A 678 -4.39 2.96 -8.01
N THR A 679 -3.58 2.08 -7.41
CA THR A 679 -3.33 2.04 -5.96
C THR A 679 -2.71 3.35 -5.47
N SER A 680 -1.60 3.80 -6.06
CA SER A 680 -0.94 5.06 -5.68
C SER A 680 -1.83 6.28 -5.89
N LEU A 681 -2.55 6.34 -7.02
CA LEU A 681 -3.44 7.47 -7.31
C LEU A 681 -4.67 7.48 -6.40
N THR A 682 -5.15 6.32 -5.94
CA THR A 682 -6.23 6.26 -4.95
C THR A 682 -5.78 6.87 -3.62
N ARG A 683 -4.57 6.54 -3.14
CA ARG A 683 -3.96 7.20 -1.98
C ARG A 683 -3.81 8.70 -2.19
N ALA A 684 -3.35 9.13 -3.36
CA ALA A 684 -3.25 10.55 -3.68
C ALA A 684 -4.62 11.27 -3.64
N VAL A 685 -5.70 10.66 -4.15
CA VAL A 685 -7.07 11.22 -4.06
C VAL A 685 -7.49 11.38 -2.60
N GLU A 686 -7.27 10.37 -1.76
CA GLU A 686 -7.59 10.39 -0.32
C GLU A 686 -6.87 11.52 0.42
N LEU A 687 -5.68 11.93 -0.04
CA LEU A 687 -4.89 13.00 0.57
C LEU A 687 -5.29 14.41 0.13
N THR A 688 -5.95 14.55 -1.04
CA THR A 688 -6.31 15.88 -1.58
C THR A 688 -7.15 16.76 -0.64
N PRO A 689 -8.13 16.25 0.15
CA PRO A 689 -8.92 17.09 1.05
C PRO A 689 -8.09 17.80 2.14
N HIS A 690 -6.87 17.34 2.40
CA HIS A 690 -5.97 17.92 3.39
C HIS A 690 -5.16 19.13 2.87
N LEU A 691 -5.29 19.48 1.59
CA LEU A 691 -4.64 20.66 1.01
C LEU A 691 -5.41 21.93 1.39
N ALA A 692 -4.70 22.92 1.96
CA ALA A 692 -5.29 24.13 2.51
C ALA A 692 -5.79 25.13 1.43
N ASP A 693 -5.04 25.28 0.34
CA ASP A 693 -5.40 26.19 -0.76
C ASP A 693 -6.40 25.52 -1.70
N ARG A 694 -7.58 26.13 -1.85
CA ARG A 694 -8.69 25.58 -2.66
C ARG A 694 -8.30 25.41 -4.13
N VAL A 695 -7.59 26.37 -4.71
CA VAL A 695 -7.26 26.33 -6.15
C VAL A 695 -6.22 25.23 -6.42
N THR A 696 -5.19 25.15 -5.59
CA THR A 696 -4.18 24.09 -5.65
C THR A 696 -4.81 22.73 -5.42
N ARG A 697 -5.68 22.61 -4.41
CA ARG A 697 -6.43 21.38 -4.12
C ARG A 697 -7.24 20.92 -5.32
N ASP A 698 -8.07 21.78 -5.87
CA ASP A 698 -9.00 21.44 -6.95
C ASP A 698 -8.20 21.08 -8.24
N ARG A 699 -7.06 21.75 -8.52
CA ARG A 699 -6.14 21.40 -9.62
C ARG A 699 -5.41 20.06 -9.40
N THR A 700 -4.93 19.82 -8.19
CA THR A 700 -4.26 18.55 -7.83
C THR A 700 -5.25 17.39 -7.88
N GLU A 701 -6.47 17.56 -7.37
CA GLU A 701 -7.53 16.55 -7.45
C GLU A 701 -7.86 16.21 -8.90
N LEU A 702 -7.98 17.23 -9.76
CA LEU A 702 -8.23 17.02 -11.19
C LEU A 702 -7.12 16.17 -11.84
N LEU A 703 -5.86 16.53 -11.63
CA LEU A 703 -4.71 15.80 -12.20
C LEU A 703 -4.67 14.34 -11.73
N VAL A 704 -4.83 14.11 -10.43
CA VAL A 704 -4.78 12.76 -9.84
C VAL A 704 -5.92 11.90 -10.38
N ARG A 705 -7.15 12.42 -10.40
CA ARG A 705 -8.33 11.68 -10.89
C ARG A 705 -8.25 11.41 -12.39
N GLN A 706 -7.72 12.34 -13.18
CA GLN A 706 -7.50 12.12 -14.61
C GLN A 706 -6.54 10.94 -14.86
N LEU A 707 -5.39 10.92 -14.16
CA LEU A 707 -4.45 9.80 -14.26
C LEU A 707 -5.04 8.50 -13.73
N ARG A 708 -5.87 8.56 -12.67
CA ARG A 708 -6.47 7.37 -12.06
C ARG A 708 -7.51 6.75 -12.98
N SER A 709 -8.36 7.58 -13.59
CA SER A 709 -9.34 7.12 -14.56
C SER A 709 -8.66 6.44 -15.76
N PHE A 710 -7.60 7.04 -16.30
CA PHE A 710 -6.84 6.43 -17.38
C PHE A 710 -6.31 5.04 -16.99
N SER A 711 -5.66 4.92 -15.84
CA SER A 711 -5.17 3.62 -15.34
C SER A 711 -6.32 2.62 -15.08
N ALA A 712 -7.44 3.06 -14.53
CA ALA A 712 -8.59 2.21 -14.25
C ALA A 712 -9.20 1.65 -15.56
N VAL A 713 -9.33 2.48 -16.59
CA VAL A 713 -9.82 2.05 -17.93
C VAL A 713 -8.84 1.08 -18.57
N MET A 714 -7.53 1.34 -18.47
CA MET A 714 -6.51 0.44 -19.03
C MET A 714 -6.45 -0.91 -18.27
N ALA A 715 -6.69 -0.91 -16.95
CA ALA A 715 -6.62 -2.12 -16.13
C ALA A 715 -7.91 -2.96 -16.16
N SER A 716 -9.08 -2.35 -16.35
CA SER A 716 -10.38 -3.01 -16.16
C SER A 716 -11.45 -2.64 -17.19
N GLY A 717 -11.08 -1.93 -18.26
CA GLY A 717 -12.00 -1.47 -19.31
C GLY A 717 -12.85 -0.27 -18.89
N TYR A 718 -13.73 0.20 -19.79
CA TYR A 718 -14.62 1.35 -19.55
C TYR A 718 -15.67 1.07 -18.45
N ALA A 719 -15.80 -0.19 -18.03
CA ALA A 719 -16.66 -0.64 -16.94
C ALA A 719 -16.19 -0.22 -15.54
N ALA A 720 -14.93 0.21 -15.40
CA ALA A 720 -14.31 0.44 -14.10
C ALA A 720 -15.12 1.48 -13.27
N PRO A 721 -15.66 1.11 -12.08
CA PRO A 721 -16.47 2.03 -11.28
C PRO A 721 -15.72 3.31 -10.90
N ALA A 722 -14.41 3.18 -10.63
CA ALA A 722 -13.54 4.31 -10.31
C ALA A 722 -13.44 5.33 -11.46
N ALA A 723 -13.49 4.87 -12.73
CA ALA A 723 -13.43 5.76 -13.89
C ALA A 723 -14.69 6.63 -14.02
N ALA A 724 -15.88 6.08 -13.75
CA ALA A 724 -17.13 6.84 -13.79
C ALA A 724 -17.14 7.95 -12.74
N GLU A 725 -16.74 7.62 -11.50
CA GLU A 725 -16.62 8.59 -10.41
C GLU A 725 -15.60 9.69 -10.75
N ASP A 726 -14.44 9.30 -11.27
CA ASP A 726 -13.36 10.23 -11.60
C ASP A 726 -13.73 11.19 -12.73
N HIS A 727 -14.33 10.70 -13.81
CA HIS A 727 -14.76 11.56 -14.92
C HIS A 727 -15.84 12.55 -14.50
N GLY A 728 -16.85 12.11 -13.72
CA GLY A 728 -17.89 13.01 -13.22
C GLY A 728 -17.31 14.11 -12.34
N ARG A 729 -16.36 13.77 -11.47
CA ARG A 729 -15.67 14.74 -10.62
C ARG A 729 -14.75 15.66 -11.41
N CYS A 730 -14.06 15.15 -12.43
CA CYS A 730 -13.20 15.94 -13.32
C CYS A 730 -14.00 17.02 -14.05
N VAL A 731 -15.16 16.71 -14.62
CA VAL A 731 -16.03 17.70 -15.30
C VAL A 731 -16.44 18.80 -14.33
N ALA A 732 -16.92 18.45 -13.13
CA ALA A 732 -17.30 19.43 -12.11
C ALA A 732 -16.13 20.33 -11.66
N LEU A 733 -14.92 19.77 -11.52
CA LEU A 733 -13.71 20.53 -11.18
C LEU A 733 -13.30 21.49 -12.33
N CYS A 734 -13.41 21.05 -13.58
CA CYS A 734 -13.14 21.90 -14.75
C CYS A 734 -14.09 23.10 -14.82
N GLU A 735 -15.38 22.90 -14.52
CA GLU A 735 -16.35 23.99 -14.46
C GLU A 735 -16.04 24.97 -13.31
N ALA A 736 -15.67 24.46 -12.14
CA ALA A 736 -15.37 25.27 -10.95
C ALA A 736 -14.08 26.09 -11.07
N LEU A 737 -13.04 25.56 -11.72
CA LEU A 737 -11.74 26.23 -11.89
C LEU A 737 -11.75 27.34 -12.95
N GLY A 738 -12.81 27.41 -13.77
CA GLY A 738 -12.89 28.31 -14.91
C GLY A 738 -12.12 27.76 -16.10
N LEU A 739 -12.85 27.40 -17.17
CA LEU A 739 -12.32 26.75 -18.38
C LEU A 739 -11.03 27.43 -18.88
N GLY A 740 -9.95 26.66 -18.93
CA GLY A 740 -8.63 27.08 -19.42
C GLY A 740 -7.96 25.99 -20.25
N PRO A 741 -6.93 26.31 -21.04
CA PRO A 741 -6.26 25.36 -21.93
C PRO A 741 -5.73 24.11 -21.23
N GLU A 742 -5.30 24.24 -19.97
CA GLU A 742 -4.78 23.16 -19.15
C GLU A 742 -5.83 22.10 -18.77
N LEU A 743 -7.12 22.44 -18.85
CA LEU A 743 -8.25 21.58 -18.46
C LEU A 743 -8.83 20.79 -19.65
N ILE A 744 -8.47 21.18 -20.88
CA ILE A 744 -8.94 20.55 -22.13
C ILE A 744 -8.70 19.04 -22.16
N PRO A 745 -7.51 18.52 -21.80
CA PRO A 745 -7.27 17.07 -21.82
C PRO A 745 -8.27 16.29 -20.96
N SER A 746 -8.61 16.82 -19.78
CA SER A 746 -9.54 16.16 -18.87
C SER A 746 -10.96 16.09 -19.42
N LEU A 747 -11.42 17.18 -20.06
CA LEU A 747 -12.72 17.21 -20.72
C LEU A 747 -12.77 16.26 -21.93
N ILE A 748 -11.73 16.22 -22.78
CA ILE A 748 -11.68 15.30 -23.94
C ILE A 748 -11.72 13.83 -23.47
N SER A 749 -10.93 13.48 -22.45
CA SER A 749 -10.94 12.12 -21.89
C SER A 749 -12.32 11.76 -21.32
N SER A 750 -12.98 12.70 -20.63
CA SER A 750 -14.31 12.49 -20.07
C SER A 750 -15.39 12.36 -21.15
N TRP A 751 -15.33 13.19 -22.19
CA TRP A 751 -16.20 13.07 -23.36
C TRP A 751 -16.08 11.70 -24.01
N SER A 752 -14.86 11.25 -24.29
CA SER A 752 -14.59 9.92 -24.88
C SER A 752 -15.16 8.80 -24.01
N TYR A 753 -14.93 8.86 -22.70
CA TYR A 753 -15.46 7.89 -21.75
C TYR A 753 -16.98 7.77 -21.82
N TYR A 754 -17.71 8.88 -21.72
CA TYR A 754 -19.18 8.89 -21.76
C TYR A 754 -19.72 8.45 -23.12
N ALA A 755 -19.10 8.91 -24.22
CA ALA A 755 -19.50 8.54 -25.57
C ALA A 755 -19.41 7.02 -25.80
N PHE A 756 -18.28 6.39 -25.42
CA PHE A 756 -18.11 4.94 -25.58
C PHE A 756 -19.04 4.11 -24.70
N ARG A 757 -19.35 4.59 -23.49
CA ARG A 757 -20.32 3.95 -22.59
C ARG A 757 -21.77 4.09 -23.02
N GLY A 758 -22.07 4.87 -24.06
CA GLY A 758 -23.44 5.14 -24.47
C GLY A 758 -24.17 6.11 -23.52
N GLU A 759 -23.44 6.89 -22.73
CA GLU A 759 -23.98 7.96 -21.89
C GLU A 759 -23.97 9.28 -22.68
N LEU A 760 -24.70 9.29 -23.80
CA LEU A 760 -24.60 10.35 -24.82
C LEU A 760 -25.00 11.74 -24.30
N ASP A 761 -25.91 11.81 -23.33
CA ASP A 761 -26.30 13.08 -22.70
C ASP A 761 -25.18 13.68 -21.83
N ALA A 762 -24.40 12.82 -21.16
CA ALA A 762 -23.22 13.26 -20.42
C ALA A 762 -22.10 13.71 -21.39
N ALA A 763 -21.93 13.02 -22.52
CA ALA A 763 -21.02 13.43 -23.57
C ALA A 763 -21.41 14.79 -24.17
N ASP A 764 -22.70 15.05 -24.39
CA ASP A 764 -23.19 16.37 -24.81
C ASP A 764 -22.89 17.45 -23.78
N HIS A 765 -23.14 17.19 -22.50
CA HIS A 765 -22.85 18.16 -21.44
C HIS A 765 -21.36 18.59 -21.42
N VAL A 766 -20.44 17.65 -21.65
CA VAL A 766 -19.01 17.95 -21.79
C VAL A 766 -18.74 18.76 -23.08
N THR A 767 -19.40 18.42 -24.17
CA THR A 767 -19.28 19.14 -25.46
C THR A 767 -19.75 20.59 -25.34
N ASP A 768 -20.93 20.82 -24.78
CA ASP A 768 -21.50 22.15 -24.52
C ASP A 768 -20.59 22.98 -23.60
N THR A 769 -19.96 22.33 -22.62
CA THR A 769 -18.99 22.97 -21.73
C THR A 769 -17.75 23.43 -22.49
N MET A 770 -17.22 22.62 -23.40
CA MET A 770 -16.08 23.00 -24.23
C MET A 770 -16.42 24.07 -25.27
N GLU A 771 -17.63 24.05 -25.83
CA GLU A 771 -18.14 25.08 -26.75
C GLU A 771 -18.15 26.47 -26.11
N ARG A 772 -18.71 26.61 -24.91
CA ARG A 772 -18.66 27.88 -24.15
C ARG A 772 -17.23 28.37 -23.92
N GLY A 773 -16.30 27.44 -23.67
CA GLY A 773 -14.87 27.73 -23.55
C GLY A 773 -14.23 28.20 -24.86
N PHE A 774 -14.66 27.66 -26.00
CA PHE A 774 -14.17 28.02 -27.32
C PHE A 774 -14.67 29.40 -27.75
N GLU A 775 -15.96 29.69 -27.58
CA GLU A 775 -16.58 30.98 -27.89
C GLU A 775 -15.95 32.14 -27.12
N THR A 776 -15.52 31.88 -25.88
CA THR A 776 -14.85 32.86 -25.02
C THR A 776 -13.34 32.98 -25.28
N GLY A 777 -12.80 32.25 -26.27
CA GLY A 777 -11.37 32.24 -26.62
C GLY A 777 -10.47 31.54 -25.60
N ARG A 778 -11.05 30.82 -24.63
CA ARG A 778 -10.33 30.13 -23.55
C ARG A 778 -9.90 28.71 -23.94
N VAL A 779 -10.53 28.14 -24.96
CA VAL A 779 -10.25 26.82 -25.52
C VAL A 779 -9.91 26.96 -27.01
N ASN A 780 -8.87 26.27 -27.49
CA ASN A 780 -8.39 26.35 -28.88
C ASN A 780 -8.56 25.03 -29.65
N PHE A 781 -9.51 24.19 -29.21
CA PHE A 781 -9.89 22.95 -29.89
C PHE A 781 -11.38 22.98 -30.21
N PRO A 782 -11.79 22.84 -31.48
CA PRO A 782 -13.20 22.86 -31.82
C PRO A 782 -13.84 21.47 -31.61
N LEU A 783 -13.80 20.96 -30.37
CA LEU A 783 -14.47 19.69 -30.03
C LEU A 783 -15.96 19.73 -30.39
N ALA A 784 -16.56 20.92 -30.36
CA ALA A 784 -17.87 21.23 -30.90
C ALA A 784 -18.19 20.53 -32.22
N PHE A 785 -17.28 20.59 -33.21
CA PHE A 785 -17.53 20.01 -34.53
C PHE A 785 -17.23 18.51 -34.58
N ALA A 786 -16.11 18.08 -33.97
CA ALA A 786 -15.69 16.69 -34.02
C ALA A 786 -16.49 15.77 -33.08
N GLY A 787 -16.62 16.17 -31.82
CA GLY A 787 -17.26 15.37 -30.77
C GLY A 787 -18.77 15.32 -30.93
N ARG A 788 -19.42 16.47 -31.15
CA ARG A 788 -20.87 16.52 -31.38
C ARG A 788 -21.27 15.74 -32.62
N GLY A 789 -20.51 15.86 -33.72
CA GLY A 789 -20.75 15.12 -34.95
C GLY A 789 -20.75 13.59 -34.73
N ILE A 790 -19.81 13.07 -33.94
CA ILE A 790 -19.75 11.65 -33.59
C ILE A 790 -20.93 11.24 -32.69
N VAL A 791 -21.28 12.04 -31.69
CA VAL A 791 -22.45 11.77 -30.83
C VAL A 791 -23.75 11.77 -31.66
N ASP A 792 -23.87 12.69 -32.62
CA ASP A 792 -25.03 12.78 -33.51
C ASP A 792 -25.10 11.64 -34.52
N PHE A 793 -23.95 11.14 -34.98
CA PHE A 793 -23.91 9.88 -35.71
C PHE A 793 -24.54 8.76 -34.88
N PHE A 794 -24.13 8.58 -33.62
CA PHE A 794 -24.67 7.53 -32.76
C PHE A 794 -26.16 7.72 -32.46
N ARG A 795 -26.65 8.95 -32.28
CA ARG A 795 -28.09 9.23 -32.15
C ARG A 795 -28.89 9.01 -33.44
N GLY A 796 -28.21 8.74 -34.56
CA GLY A 796 -28.82 8.62 -35.87
C GLY A 796 -29.32 9.96 -36.43
N ARG A 797 -28.77 11.09 -35.97
CA ARG A 797 -29.03 12.42 -36.55
C ARG A 797 -28.08 12.66 -37.72
N PHE A 798 -28.15 11.83 -38.77
CA PHE A 798 -27.09 11.76 -39.79
C PHE A 798 -26.88 13.07 -40.56
N GLY A 799 -27.94 13.82 -40.86
CA GLY A 799 -27.81 15.14 -41.51
C GLY A 799 -27.00 16.15 -40.70
N GLU A 800 -27.24 16.23 -39.38
CA GLU A 800 -26.47 17.12 -38.50
C GLU A 800 -25.05 16.60 -38.25
N ALA A 801 -24.92 15.28 -38.07
CA ALA A 801 -23.64 14.59 -37.94
C ALA A 801 -22.72 14.90 -39.14
N ARG A 802 -23.24 14.75 -40.36
CA ARG A 802 -22.56 15.09 -41.62
C ARG A 802 -22.10 16.54 -41.63
N ARG A 803 -23.02 17.48 -41.40
CA ARG A 803 -22.75 18.92 -41.44
C ARG A 803 -21.59 19.31 -40.52
N LEU A 804 -21.59 18.77 -39.30
CA LEU A 804 -20.55 19.04 -38.29
C LEU A 804 -19.21 18.40 -38.65
N MET A 805 -19.22 17.15 -39.11
CA MET A 805 -18.01 16.43 -39.47
C MET A 805 -17.32 17.00 -40.71
N GLU A 806 -18.08 17.37 -41.76
CA GLU A 806 -17.55 18.05 -42.95
C GLU A 806 -16.91 19.40 -42.57
N ALA A 807 -17.57 20.18 -41.70
CA ALA A 807 -17.02 21.44 -41.20
C ALA A 807 -15.69 21.23 -40.45
N PHE A 808 -15.55 20.16 -39.67
CA PHE A 808 -14.30 19.84 -38.97
C PHE A 808 -13.17 19.44 -39.93
N VAL A 809 -13.49 18.65 -40.97
CA VAL A 809 -12.53 18.20 -41.97
C VAL A 809 -11.90 19.37 -42.74
N GLU A 810 -12.68 20.43 -42.98
CA GLU A 810 -12.22 21.65 -43.65
C GLU A 810 -11.59 22.69 -42.70
N HIS A 811 -11.77 22.55 -41.38
CA HIS A 811 -11.26 23.49 -40.42
C HIS A 811 -9.72 23.48 -40.36
N PRO A 812 -9.02 24.63 -40.17
CA PRO A 812 -7.55 24.67 -40.09
C PRO A 812 -6.95 23.79 -38.99
N TRP A 813 -7.71 23.52 -37.93
CA TRP A 813 -7.34 22.56 -36.89
C TRP A 813 -7.27 21.14 -37.44
N GLY A 814 -8.20 20.74 -38.31
CA GLY A 814 -8.22 19.45 -38.99
C GLY A 814 -7.12 19.29 -40.05
N GLN A 815 -6.58 20.38 -40.60
CA GLN A 815 -5.58 20.35 -41.68
C GLN A 815 -4.11 20.25 -41.19
N THR A 816 -3.84 19.87 -39.94
CA THR A 816 -2.46 19.81 -39.40
C THR A 816 -1.63 18.67 -39.99
N ALA A 817 -0.43 18.98 -40.48
CA ALA A 817 0.39 18.08 -41.28
C ALA A 817 0.74 16.74 -40.60
N ASN A 818 1.35 16.69 -39.40
CA ASN A 818 2.09 15.46 -39.03
C ASN A 818 1.95 14.93 -37.58
N ARG A 819 1.03 15.41 -36.74
CA ARG A 819 0.69 14.78 -35.43
C ARG A 819 -0.54 15.46 -34.80
N PRO A 820 -1.32 14.76 -33.95
CA PRO A 820 -2.24 15.42 -33.03
C PRO A 820 -1.47 16.45 -32.17
N ARG A 821 -2.10 17.59 -31.86
CA ARG A 821 -1.43 18.63 -31.06
C ARG A 821 -1.00 18.07 -29.69
N PRO A 822 0.06 18.60 -29.05
CA PRO A 822 0.55 18.12 -27.75
C PRO A 822 -0.51 18.08 -26.64
N SER A 823 -1.60 18.82 -26.77
CA SER A 823 -2.72 18.87 -25.84
C SER A 823 -3.75 17.74 -26.02
N TRP A 824 -3.59 16.85 -27.01
CA TRP A 824 -4.52 15.75 -27.28
C TRP A 824 -4.17 14.52 -26.42
N PRO A 825 -5.06 14.08 -25.50
CA PRO A 825 -4.71 13.07 -24.49
C PRO A 825 -4.98 11.61 -24.92
N LEU A 826 -5.68 11.41 -26.04
CA LEU A 826 -6.12 10.08 -26.47
C LEU A 826 -5.12 9.49 -27.49
N PRO A 827 -4.97 8.16 -27.57
CA PRO A 827 -3.99 7.52 -28.45
C PRO A 827 -4.39 7.53 -29.93
N ASN A 828 -5.44 8.26 -30.34
CA ASN A 828 -5.95 8.37 -31.71
C ASN A 828 -5.69 9.74 -32.34
N ASP A 829 -5.79 9.83 -33.66
CA ASP A 829 -5.82 11.08 -34.42
C ASP A 829 -7.29 11.50 -34.61
N PRO A 830 -7.70 12.67 -34.10
CA PRO A 830 -9.09 13.12 -34.16
C PRO A 830 -9.58 13.35 -35.59
N LEU A 831 -8.72 13.78 -36.51
CA LEU A 831 -9.09 13.93 -37.92
C LEU A 831 -9.40 12.56 -38.54
N ALA A 832 -8.51 11.59 -38.39
CA ALA A 832 -8.74 10.23 -38.87
C ALA A 832 -10.05 9.65 -38.32
N CYS A 833 -10.33 9.85 -37.03
CA CYS A 833 -11.57 9.39 -36.41
C CYS A 833 -12.82 10.09 -36.97
N VAL A 834 -12.80 11.41 -37.18
CA VAL A 834 -13.93 12.13 -37.77
C VAL A 834 -14.18 11.68 -39.21
N ILE A 835 -13.12 11.60 -40.03
CA ILE A 835 -13.24 11.10 -41.41
C ILE A 835 -13.81 9.68 -41.40
N ALA A 836 -13.36 8.82 -40.49
CA ALA A 836 -13.86 7.45 -40.39
C ALA A 836 -15.38 7.38 -40.12
N HIS A 837 -15.96 8.27 -39.31
CA HIS A 837 -17.43 8.31 -39.08
C HIS A 837 -18.18 8.97 -40.23
N LEU A 838 -17.52 9.88 -40.95
CA LEU A 838 -18.09 10.48 -42.14
C LEU A 838 -18.31 9.45 -43.25
N VAL A 839 -17.47 8.41 -43.35
CA VAL A 839 -17.62 7.31 -44.33
C VAL A 839 -19.00 6.62 -44.24
N PRO A 840 -19.40 5.98 -43.12
CA PRO A 840 -20.73 5.39 -43.03
C PRO A 840 -21.85 6.44 -43.09
N THR A 841 -21.61 7.67 -42.62
CA THR A 841 -22.62 8.74 -42.71
C THR A 841 -22.96 9.09 -44.17
N LEU A 842 -21.95 9.27 -45.01
CA LEU A 842 -22.11 9.52 -46.44
C LEU A 842 -22.71 8.30 -47.16
N TRP A 843 -22.25 7.09 -46.82
CA TRP A 843 -22.82 5.86 -47.36
C TRP A 843 -24.31 5.72 -47.04
N ILE A 844 -24.72 5.96 -45.79
CA ILE A 844 -26.13 5.93 -45.35
C ILE A 844 -26.98 6.97 -46.09
N ALA A 845 -26.40 8.14 -46.38
CA ALA A 845 -27.04 9.18 -47.20
C ALA A 845 -27.11 8.83 -48.71
N GLY A 846 -26.50 7.72 -49.13
CA GLY A 846 -26.43 7.26 -50.52
C GLY A 846 -25.18 7.70 -51.28
N GLU A 847 -24.33 8.56 -50.71
CA GLU A 847 -23.19 9.17 -51.41
C GLU A 847 -21.95 8.25 -51.48
N GLN A 848 -22.08 7.15 -52.22
CA GLN A 848 -21.08 6.10 -52.34
C GLN A 848 -19.68 6.62 -52.73
N GLU A 849 -19.58 7.43 -53.79
CA GLU A 849 -18.30 7.94 -54.29
C GLU A 849 -17.60 8.84 -53.24
N ALA A 850 -18.37 9.66 -52.54
CA ALA A 850 -17.85 10.53 -51.48
C ALA A 850 -17.38 9.71 -50.26
N ALA A 851 -18.13 8.66 -49.91
CA ALA A 851 -17.74 7.74 -48.85
C ALA A 851 -16.42 7.01 -49.16
N GLU A 852 -16.23 6.56 -50.41
CA GLU A 852 -15.00 5.91 -50.87
C GLU A 852 -13.78 6.86 -50.90
N GLU A 853 -13.97 8.12 -51.30
CA GLU A 853 -12.93 9.15 -51.21
C GLU A 853 -12.52 9.39 -49.75
N MET A 854 -13.48 9.54 -48.83
CA MET A 854 -13.19 9.70 -47.40
C MET A 854 -12.51 8.47 -46.80
N ALA A 855 -12.87 7.25 -47.24
CA ALA A 855 -12.21 6.02 -46.81
C ALA A 855 -10.73 6.00 -47.21
N ARG A 856 -10.40 6.37 -48.46
CA ARG A 856 -9.01 6.49 -48.92
C ARG A 856 -8.24 7.55 -48.15
N ARG A 857 -8.87 8.71 -47.90
CA ARG A 857 -8.27 9.81 -47.12
C ARG A 857 -7.97 9.40 -45.68
N ALA A 858 -8.86 8.65 -45.04
CA ALA A 858 -8.66 8.15 -43.67
C ALA A 858 -7.49 7.15 -43.60
N LEU A 859 -7.41 6.19 -44.52
CA LEU A 859 -6.32 5.22 -44.57
C LEU A 859 -4.97 5.89 -44.84
N HIS A 860 -4.92 6.82 -45.78
CA HIS A 860 -3.68 7.57 -46.07
C HIS A 860 -3.24 8.42 -44.87
N ARG A 861 -4.19 9.02 -44.14
CA ARG A 861 -3.89 9.81 -42.93
C ARG A 861 -3.20 8.98 -41.85
N VAL A 862 -3.68 7.76 -41.59
CA VAL A 862 -3.15 6.93 -40.49
C VAL A 862 -1.79 6.31 -40.82
N GLU A 863 -1.47 6.10 -42.10
CA GLU A 863 -0.15 5.64 -42.55
C GLU A 863 0.97 6.67 -42.26
N GLY A 864 0.63 7.97 -42.27
CA GLY A 864 1.57 9.06 -42.03
C GLY A 864 1.83 9.39 -40.55
N LEU A 865 1.25 8.64 -39.61
CA LEU A 865 1.30 8.95 -38.17
C LEU A 865 2.18 7.95 -37.40
N ASP A 866 2.96 8.47 -36.45
CA ASP A 866 3.78 7.67 -35.55
C ASP A 866 2.96 6.93 -34.48
N PHE A 867 3.55 5.92 -33.86
CA PHE A 867 2.96 5.24 -32.69
C PHE A 867 2.83 6.21 -31.48
N PRO A 868 1.76 6.09 -30.67
CA PRO A 868 0.62 5.18 -30.83
C PRO A 868 -0.45 5.65 -31.82
N PHE A 869 -0.42 6.93 -32.23
CA PHE A 869 -1.47 7.58 -33.00
C PHE A 869 -1.81 6.89 -34.31
N GLY A 870 -0.82 6.52 -35.12
CA GLY A 870 -1.06 5.85 -36.41
C GLY A 870 -1.73 4.48 -36.25
N PRO A 871 -1.07 3.50 -35.60
CA PRO A 871 -1.62 2.15 -35.45
C PRO A 871 -2.97 2.09 -34.72
N PHE A 872 -3.17 2.90 -33.67
CA PHE A 872 -4.44 2.92 -32.96
C PHE A 872 -5.57 3.51 -33.81
N SER A 873 -5.29 4.60 -34.53
CA SER A 873 -6.28 5.20 -35.44
C SER A 873 -6.57 4.31 -36.64
N ALA A 874 -5.59 3.56 -37.13
CA ALA A 874 -5.81 2.57 -38.18
C ALA A 874 -6.80 1.48 -37.74
N GLY A 875 -6.72 1.03 -36.48
CA GLY A 875 -7.72 0.13 -35.90
C GLY A 875 -9.11 0.73 -35.91
N TYR A 876 -9.23 2.00 -35.51
CA TYR A 876 -10.49 2.76 -35.55
C TYR A 876 -11.05 2.86 -36.98
N VAL A 877 -10.23 3.29 -37.95
CA VAL A 877 -10.62 3.45 -39.36
C VAL A 877 -11.10 2.11 -39.92
N HIS A 878 -10.33 1.04 -39.74
CA HIS A 878 -10.71 -0.29 -40.19
C HIS A 878 -12.02 -0.78 -39.56
N SER A 879 -12.30 -0.40 -38.31
CA SER A 879 -13.58 -0.73 -37.66
C SER A 879 -14.77 -0.16 -38.45
N LEU A 880 -14.73 1.13 -38.78
CA LEU A 880 -15.85 1.78 -39.49
C LEU A 880 -15.94 1.39 -40.96
N LEU A 881 -14.82 1.10 -41.61
CA LEU A 881 -14.83 0.51 -42.95
C LEU A 881 -15.44 -0.90 -42.93
N ALA A 882 -15.12 -1.73 -41.93
CA ALA A 882 -15.73 -3.04 -41.79
C ALA A 882 -17.24 -2.95 -41.55
N VAL A 883 -17.70 -1.98 -40.75
CA VAL A 883 -19.12 -1.68 -40.54
C VAL A 883 -19.80 -1.31 -41.86
N THR A 884 -19.22 -0.35 -42.59
CA THR A 884 -19.78 0.16 -43.86
C THR A 884 -19.89 -0.96 -44.90
N HIS A 885 -18.82 -1.73 -45.11
CA HIS A 885 -18.84 -2.85 -46.06
C HIS A 885 -19.81 -3.96 -45.64
N ARG A 886 -20.00 -4.20 -44.33
CA ARG A 886 -21.01 -5.15 -43.87
C ARG A 886 -22.42 -4.66 -44.14
N LEU A 887 -22.69 -3.38 -43.89
CA LEU A 887 -23.98 -2.78 -44.24
C LEU A 887 -24.24 -2.87 -45.74
N ASP A 888 -23.21 -2.72 -46.58
CA ASP A 888 -23.28 -2.91 -48.04
C ASP A 888 -23.45 -4.37 -48.50
N GLY A 889 -23.26 -5.34 -47.59
CA GLY A 889 -23.31 -6.78 -47.90
C GLY A 889 -21.99 -7.35 -48.46
N ASP A 890 -20.92 -6.55 -48.56
CA ASP A 890 -19.58 -7.03 -48.91
C ASP A 890 -18.86 -7.63 -47.69
N HIS A 891 -19.25 -8.85 -47.34
CA HIS A 891 -18.66 -9.60 -46.23
C HIS A 891 -17.16 -9.89 -46.44
N ALA A 892 -16.68 -9.93 -47.68
CA ALA A 892 -15.28 -10.19 -48.01
C ALA A 892 -14.40 -8.96 -47.73
N ALA A 893 -14.86 -7.75 -48.09
CA ALA A 893 -14.21 -6.51 -47.70
C ALA A 893 -14.22 -6.30 -46.19
N ALA A 894 -15.36 -6.56 -45.54
CA ALA A 894 -15.45 -6.52 -44.08
C ALA A 894 -14.42 -7.47 -43.42
N ALA A 895 -14.23 -8.68 -43.97
CA ALA A 895 -13.23 -9.63 -43.48
C ALA A 895 -11.78 -9.16 -43.67
N ARG A 896 -11.47 -8.41 -44.75
CA ARG A 896 -10.12 -7.83 -44.94
C ARG A 896 -9.80 -6.82 -43.83
N HIS A 897 -10.73 -5.93 -43.52
CA HIS A 897 -10.56 -4.96 -42.44
C HIS A 897 -10.56 -5.62 -41.06
N ALA A 898 -11.34 -6.67 -40.85
CA ALA A 898 -11.29 -7.48 -39.64
C ALA A 898 -9.90 -8.08 -39.39
N ARG A 899 -9.25 -8.64 -40.43
CA ARG A 899 -7.87 -9.14 -40.35
C ARG A 899 -6.85 -8.04 -40.05
N ALA A 900 -7.03 -6.85 -40.61
CA ALA A 900 -6.17 -5.71 -40.31
C ALA A 900 -6.29 -5.29 -38.84
N MET A 901 -7.51 -5.23 -38.28
CA MET A 901 -7.73 -4.96 -36.86
C MET A 901 -7.11 -6.02 -35.95
N LEU A 902 -7.25 -7.31 -36.29
CA LEU A 902 -6.62 -8.42 -35.56
C LEU A 902 -5.09 -8.30 -35.59
N ALA A 903 -4.50 -8.05 -36.75
CA ALA A 903 -3.06 -7.88 -36.88
C ALA A 903 -2.53 -6.68 -36.07
N LEU A 904 -3.27 -5.57 -36.07
CA LEU A 904 -2.95 -4.40 -35.23
C LEU A 904 -3.07 -4.74 -33.73
N GLY A 905 -4.15 -5.41 -33.34
CA GLY A 905 -4.38 -5.84 -31.97
C GLY A 905 -3.36 -6.85 -31.44
N GLU A 906 -2.94 -7.81 -32.26
CA GLU A 906 -1.91 -8.80 -31.92
C GLU A 906 -0.51 -8.19 -31.85
N ARG A 907 -0.16 -7.37 -32.85
CA ARG A 907 1.16 -6.74 -32.94
C ARG A 907 1.36 -5.70 -31.85
N HIS A 908 0.33 -4.90 -31.61
CA HIS A 908 0.41 -3.76 -30.72
C HIS A 908 -0.31 -3.98 -29.41
N GLY A 909 -1.01 -5.07 -29.12
CA GLY A 909 -1.68 -5.30 -27.83
C GLY A 909 -3.01 -4.55 -27.63
N PHE A 910 -3.60 -3.98 -28.68
CA PHE A 910 -4.84 -3.21 -28.57
C PHE A 910 -6.07 -4.12 -28.42
N VAL A 911 -6.43 -4.44 -27.17
CA VAL A 911 -7.55 -5.36 -26.82
C VAL A 911 -8.86 -5.00 -27.51
N MET A 912 -9.20 -3.70 -27.59
CA MET A 912 -10.43 -3.23 -28.25
C MET A 912 -10.46 -3.63 -29.74
N TRP A 913 -9.34 -3.46 -30.45
CA TRP A 913 -9.24 -3.77 -31.87
C TRP A 913 -9.14 -5.27 -32.12
N THR A 914 -8.50 -6.03 -31.21
CA THR A 914 -8.55 -7.49 -31.23
C THR A 914 -9.99 -7.98 -31.13
N LEU A 915 -10.78 -7.48 -30.17
CA LEU A 915 -12.15 -7.92 -29.98
C LEU A 915 -13.07 -7.50 -31.13
N ALA A 916 -13.00 -6.23 -31.57
CA ALA A 916 -13.77 -5.75 -32.73
C ALA A 916 -13.43 -6.53 -34.01
N GLY A 917 -12.14 -6.76 -34.27
CA GLY A 917 -11.66 -7.56 -35.39
C GLY A 917 -12.14 -9.00 -35.33
N ALA A 918 -12.11 -9.62 -34.14
CA ALA A 918 -12.57 -10.99 -33.96
C ALA A 918 -14.09 -11.14 -34.15
N ILE A 919 -14.90 -10.18 -33.68
CA ILE A 919 -16.35 -10.16 -33.93
C ILE A 919 -16.61 -10.02 -35.44
N GLN A 920 -15.97 -9.05 -36.11
CA GLN A 920 -16.15 -8.82 -37.54
C GLN A 920 -15.70 -10.00 -38.41
N ALA A 921 -14.58 -10.64 -38.07
CA ALA A 921 -14.10 -11.81 -38.80
C ALA A 921 -15.11 -12.97 -38.70
N ARG A 922 -15.60 -13.26 -37.49
CA ARG A 922 -16.54 -14.36 -37.25
C ARG A 922 -17.89 -14.12 -37.90
N LEU A 923 -18.38 -12.87 -37.89
CA LEU A 923 -19.57 -12.51 -38.67
C LEU A 923 -19.38 -12.90 -40.15
N SER A 924 -18.26 -12.52 -40.77
CA SER A 924 -17.98 -12.90 -42.16
C SER A 924 -17.83 -14.41 -42.38
N GLN A 925 -17.27 -15.17 -41.42
CA GLN A 925 -17.17 -16.63 -41.49
C GLN A 925 -18.54 -17.32 -41.49
N VAL A 926 -19.47 -16.84 -40.65
CA VAL A 926 -20.83 -17.38 -40.62
C VAL A 926 -21.53 -17.20 -41.96
N HIS A 927 -21.41 -16.02 -42.59
CA HIS A 927 -21.96 -15.79 -43.93
C HIS A 927 -21.23 -16.56 -45.05
N ALA A 928 -19.98 -16.99 -44.81
CA ALA A 928 -19.26 -17.90 -45.69
C ALA A 928 -19.66 -19.39 -45.50
N GLY A 929 -20.50 -19.70 -44.52
CA GLY A 929 -21.04 -21.05 -44.27
C GLY A 929 -20.44 -21.79 -43.09
N GLU A 930 -19.51 -21.20 -42.34
CA GLU A 930 -18.88 -21.80 -41.14
C GLU A 930 -19.79 -21.66 -39.91
N ARG A 931 -20.79 -22.55 -39.79
CA ARG A 931 -21.86 -22.44 -38.78
C ARG A 931 -21.38 -22.67 -37.35
N GLU A 932 -20.31 -23.44 -37.17
CA GLU A 932 -19.75 -23.82 -35.86
C GLU A 932 -19.19 -22.61 -35.11
N VAL A 933 -18.87 -21.52 -35.82
CA VAL A 933 -18.28 -20.30 -35.27
C VAL A 933 -19.30 -19.43 -34.52
N LEU A 934 -20.61 -19.67 -34.69
CA LEU A 934 -21.67 -18.83 -34.13
C LEU A 934 -21.58 -18.72 -32.60
N GLU A 935 -21.32 -19.81 -31.87
CA GLU A 935 -21.25 -19.78 -30.41
C GLU A 935 -20.10 -18.88 -29.92
N VAL A 936 -18.97 -18.91 -30.63
CA VAL A 936 -17.82 -18.06 -30.32
C VAL A 936 -18.13 -16.59 -30.63
N LEU A 937 -18.90 -16.33 -31.69
CA LEU A 937 -19.40 -14.99 -32.01
C LEU A 937 -20.31 -14.44 -30.89
N VAL A 938 -21.29 -15.24 -30.42
CA VAL A 938 -22.17 -14.87 -29.30
C VAL A 938 -21.34 -14.49 -28.07
N ALA A 939 -20.41 -15.37 -27.67
CA ALA A 939 -19.52 -15.09 -26.53
C ALA A 939 -18.66 -13.83 -26.72
N SER A 940 -18.27 -13.51 -27.95
CA SER A 940 -17.48 -12.31 -28.26
C SER A 940 -18.32 -11.03 -28.17
N VAL A 941 -19.57 -11.07 -28.63
CA VAL A 941 -20.52 -9.96 -28.46
C VAL A 941 -20.84 -9.75 -26.98
N ASP A 942 -21.00 -10.81 -26.20
CA ASP A 942 -21.18 -10.71 -24.76
C ASP A 942 -19.94 -10.14 -24.05
N ALA A 943 -18.73 -10.53 -24.47
CA ALA A 943 -17.50 -9.93 -23.98
C ALA A 943 -17.42 -8.43 -24.29
N TRP A 944 -17.85 -7.98 -25.46
CA TRP A 944 -17.93 -6.56 -25.80
C TRP A 944 -18.84 -5.80 -24.83
N ARG A 945 -20.01 -6.37 -24.53
CA ARG A 945 -21.04 -5.76 -23.69
C ARG A 945 -20.66 -5.72 -22.21
N HIS A 946 -20.11 -6.81 -21.69
CA HIS A 946 -19.92 -7.00 -20.25
C HIS A 946 -18.49 -6.76 -19.77
N VAL A 947 -17.49 -6.89 -20.65
CA VAL A 947 -16.07 -6.71 -20.30
C VAL A 947 -15.59 -5.32 -20.73
N LEU A 948 -15.79 -4.94 -22.00
CA LEU A 948 -15.38 -3.61 -22.47
C LEU A 948 -16.38 -2.52 -22.08
N VAL A 949 -17.68 -2.85 -21.99
CA VAL A 949 -18.78 -1.91 -21.67
C VAL A 949 -18.82 -0.71 -22.63
N ALA A 950 -18.48 -0.97 -23.90
CA ALA A 950 -18.66 -0.01 -24.99
C ALA A 950 -20.11 -0.09 -25.52
N GLU A 951 -21.08 0.28 -24.69
CA GLU A 951 -22.52 0.07 -24.99
C GLU A 951 -22.98 0.81 -26.24
N VAL A 952 -22.32 1.91 -26.64
CA VAL A 952 -22.73 2.71 -27.81
C VAL A 952 -22.76 1.90 -29.11
N TRP A 953 -21.89 0.89 -29.25
CA TRP A 953 -21.83 0.01 -30.43
C TRP A 953 -22.70 -1.25 -30.30
N THR A 954 -23.25 -1.51 -29.11
CA THR A 954 -24.01 -2.74 -28.82
C THR A 954 -25.24 -2.93 -29.71
N PRO A 955 -26.04 -1.90 -30.03
CA PRO A 955 -27.16 -2.05 -30.97
C PRO A 955 -26.72 -2.62 -32.32
N TYR A 956 -25.60 -2.15 -32.87
CA TYR A 956 -25.06 -2.68 -34.12
C TYR A 956 -24.58 -4.12 -34.00
N TRP A 957 -23.81 -4.44 -32.94
CA TRP A 957 -23.30 -5.81 -32.76
C TRP A 957 -24.43 -6.83 -32.61
N LEU A 958 -25.51 -6.47 -31.91
CA LEU A 958 -26.68 -7.33 -31.75
C LEU A 958 -27.48 -7.47 -33.05
N THR A 959 -27.64 -6.40 -33.82
CA THR A 959 -28.27 -6.48 -35.15
C THR A 959 -27.46 -7.35 -36.11
N ALA A 960 -26.13 -7.20 -36.14
CA ALA A 960 -25.26 -8.04 -36.96
C ALA A 960 -25.22 -9.50 -36.50
N LEU A 961 -25.27 -9.75 -35.19
CA LEU A 961 -25.40 -11.09 -34.63
C LEU A 961 -26.74 -11.72 -35.02
N ALA A 962 -27.83 -10.96 -35.00
CA ALA A 962 -29.14 -11.44 -35.43
C ALA A 962 -29.16 -11.86 -36.89
N ASP A 963 -28.49 -11.09 -37.76
CA ASP A 963 -28.32 -11.45 -39.18
C ASP A 963 -27.55 -12.77 -39.34
N ALA A 964 -26.44 -12.93 -38.61
CA ALA A 964 -25.68 -14.18 -38.58
C ALA A 964 -26.51 -15.38 -38.03
N GLN A 965 -27.30 -15.17 -36.98
CA GLN A 965 -28.21 -16.17 -36.41
C GLN A 965 -29.31 -16.56 -37.42
N ARG A 966 -29.89 -15.59 -38.14
CA ARG A 966 -30.87 -15.81 -39.21
C ARG A 966 -30.26 -16.63 -40.34
N ALA A 967 -29.03 -16.32 -40.77
CA ALA A 967 -28.32 -17.03 -41.85
C ALA A 967 -28.11 -18.53 -41.57
N VAL A 968 -27.98 -18.92 -40.29
CA VAL A 968 -27.86 -20.33 -39.87
C VAL A 968 -29.19 -20.96 -39.43
N GLY A 969 -30.30 -20.24 -39.54
CA GLY A 969 -31.65 -20.71 -39.24
C GLY A 969 -32.11 -20.56 -37.79
N ARG A 970 -31.33 -19.91 -36.91
CA ARG A 970 -31.69 -19.66 -35.49
C ARG A 970 -32.58 -18.42 -35.35
N ARG A 971 -33.79 -18.49 -35.91
CA ARG A 971 -34.73 -17.36 -36.01
C ARG A 971 -35.17 -16.80 -34.66
N GLU A 972 -35.43 -17.64 -33.66
CA GLU A 972 -35.83 -17.16 -32.32
C GLU A 972 -34.68 -16.43 -31.61
N ASP A 973 -33.44 -16.92 -31.74
CA ASP A 973 -32.26 -16.25 -31.20
C ASP A 973 -32.07 -14.88 -31.85
N ALA A 974 -32.23 -14.81 -33.18
CA ALA A 974 -32.16 -13.56 -33.94
C ALA A 974 -33.20 -12.53 -33.47
N LEU A 975 -34.45 -12.94 -33.24
CA LEU A 975 -35.48 -12.07 -32.67
C LEU A 975 -35.09 -11.54 -31.29
N ARG A 976 -34.57 -12.40 -30.39
CA ARG A 976 -34.12 -11.98 -29.06
C ARG A 976 -32.96 -10.98 -29.15
N SER A 977 -32.00 -11.20 -30.05
CA SER A 977 -30.89 -10.27 -30.28
C SER A 977 -31.39 -8.91 -30.78
N LEU A 978 -32.37 -8.87 -31.69
CA LEU A 978 -32.96 -7.62 -32.22
C LEU A 978 -33.79 -6.87 -31.17
N ASP A 979 -34.57 -7.58 -30.36
CA ASP A 979 -35.33 -6.98 -29.26
C ASP A 979 -34.38 -6.35 -28.22
N GLU A 980 -33.28 -7.04 -27.90
CA GLU A 980 -32.25 -6.49 -27.03
C GLU A 980 -31.50 -5.31 -27.69
N ALA A 981 -31.23 -5.35 -28.99
CA ALA A 981 -30.61 -4.24 -29.73
C ALA A 981 -31.43 -2.95 -29.60
N LEU A 982 -32.74 -3.03 -29.83
CA LEU A 982 -33.66 -1.90 -29.74
C LEU A 982 -33.86 -1.42 -28.30
N LYS A 983 -33.86 -2.34 -27.33
CA LYS A 983 -33.91 -1.99 -25.91
C LYS A 983 -32.65 -1.24 -25.46
N VAL A 984 -31.47 -1.69 -25.90
CA VAL A 984 -30.21 -0.99 -25.61
C VAL A 984 -30.20 0.38 -26.28
N ALA A 985 -30.62 0.48 -27.54
CA ALA A 985 -30.74 1.76 -28.25
C ALA A 985 -31.66 2.76 -27.49
N GLY A 986 -32.81 2.29 -27.01
CA GLY A 986 -33.72 3.12 -26.21
C GLY A 986 -33.16 3.57 -24.85
N ARG A 987 -32.26 2.79 -24.24
CA ARG A 987 -31.62 3.13 -22.96
C ARG A 987 -30.44 4.10 -23.13
N THR A 988 -29.62 3.93 -24.16
CA THR A 988 -28.39 4.70 -24.37
C THR A 988 -28.59 5.91 -25.30
N GLY A 989 -29.67 5.92 -26.07
CA GLY A 989 -29.87 6.87 -27.17
C GLY A 989 -28.99 6.56 -28.40
N SER A 990 -28.26 5.44 -28.42
CA SER A 990 -27.50 5.01 -29.60
C SER A 990 -28.43 4.35 -30.61
N ASP A 991 -28.88 5.16 -31.56
CA ASP A 991 -30.00 4.90 -32.44
C ASP A 991 -29.61 4.73 -33.91
N PHE A 992 -28.33 4.87 -34.24
CA PHE A 992 -27.82 4.83 -35.62
C PHE A 992 -28.14 3.55 -36.41
N CYS A 993 -28.34 2.42 -35.73
CA CYS A 993 -28.65 1.13 -36.37
C CYS A 993 -30.12 0.69 -36.16
N SER A 994 -30.93 1.49 -35.46
CA SER A 994 -32.28 1.07 -35.05
C SER A 994 -33.25 0.91 -36.24
N ALA A 995 -33.08 1.65 -37.34
CA ALA A 995 -33.88 1.45 -38.55
C ALA A 995 -33.64 0.06 -39.17
N GLU A 996 -32.38 -0.34 -39.34
CA GLU A 996 -32.03 -1.67 -39.85
C GLU A 996 -32.46 -2.78 -38.87
N ALA A 997 -32.34 -2.56 -37.56
CA ALA A 997 -32.82 -3.52 -36.56
C ALA A 997 -34.34 -3.74 -36.67
N LEU A 998 -35.12 -2.67 -36.82
CA LEU A 998 -36.57 -2.74 -37.06
C LEU A 998 -36.88 -3.46 -38.38
N ARG A 999 -36.15 -3.14 -39.45
CA ARG A 999 -36.35 -3.77 -40.77
C ARG A 999 -36.14 -5.29 -40.69
N VAL A 1000 -34.99 -5.73 -40.16
CA VAL A 1000 -34.64 -7.15 -40.03
C VAL A 1000 -35.61 -7.88 -39.10
N ARG A 1001 -36.04 -7.24 -38.00
CA ARG A 1001 -37.05 -7.82 -37.09
C ARG A 1001 -38.41 -7.95 -37.78
N GLY A 1002 -38.80 -6.95 -38.55
CA GLY A 1002 -40.04 -6.93 -39.31
C GLY A 1002 -40.10 -8.03 -40.36
N GLU A 1003 -39.03 -8.19 -41.16
CA GLU A 1003 -38.88 -9.30 -42.11
C GLU A 1003 -38.99 -10.66 -41.41
N LEU A 1004 -38.26 -10.85 -40.31
CA LEU A 1004 -38.21 -12.13 -39.60
C LEU A 1004 -39.55 -12.49 -38.96
N ARG A 1005 -40.25 -11.51 -38.37
CA ARG A 1005 -41.61 -11.67 -37.84
C ARG A 1005 -42.59 -12.00 -38.96
N HIS A 1006 -42.49 -11.32 -40.10
CA HIS A 1006 -43.33 -11.59 -41.26
C HIS A 1006 -43.10 -13.01 -41.81
N GLU A 1007 -41.84 -13.46 -41.95
CA GLU A 1007 -41.50 -14.84 -42.33
C GLU A 1007 -42.11 -15.89 -41.38
N LEU A 1008 -42.24 -15.55 -40.10
CA LEU A 1008 -42.82 -16.41 -39.06
C LEU A 1008 -44.35 -16.28 -38.95
N GLY A 1009 -44.99 -15.46 -39.79
CA GLY A 1009 -46.44 -15.23 -39.79
C GLY A 1009 -46.95 -14.33 -38.66
N ASP A 1010 -46.07 -13.59 -37.99
CA ASP A 1010 -46.44 -12.61 -36.96
C ASP A 1010 -46.91 -11.30 -37.60
N ARG A 1011 -48.13 -10.88 -37.25
CA ARG A 1011 -48.75 -9.64 -37.73
C ARG A 1011 -48.00 -8.38 -37.29
N GLY A 1012 -47.18 -8.46 -36.24
CA GLY A 1012 -46.29 -7.38 -35.81
C GLY A 1012 -45.21 -7.02 -36.84
N GLY A 1013 -44.89 -7.92 -37.78
CA GLY A 1013 -43.84 -7.71 -38.78
C GLY A 1013 -44.09 -6.50 -39.68
N LEU A 1014 -45.32 -6.29 -40.14
CA LEU A 1014 -45.67 -5.12 -40.97
C LEU A 1014 -45.53 -3.80 -40.22
N ALA A 1015 -45.90 -3.78 -38.93
CA ALA A 1015 -45.76 -2.60 -38.09
C ALA A 1015 -44.29 -2.25 -37.86
N ASP A 1016 -43.43 -3.26 -37.69
CA ASP A 1016 -41.97 -3.06 -37.57
C ASP A 1016 -41.36 -2.53 -38.86
N LEU A 1017 -41.77 -3.04 -40.03
CA LEU A 1017 -41.30 -2.55 -41.35
C LEU A 1017 -41.72 -1.10 -41.60
N GLN A 1018 -42.97 -0.74 -41.28
CA GLN A 1018 -43.41 0.66 -41.36
C GLN A 1018 -42.62 1.55 -40.39
N ALA A 1019 -42.40 1.08 -39.15
CA ALA A 1019 -41.60 1.80 -38.17
C ALA A 1019 -40.13 1.98 -38.63
N ALA A 1020 -39.59 1.01 -39.38
CA ALA A 1020 -38.25 1.10 -39.97
C ALA A 1020 -38.17 2.21 -41.03
N VAL A 1021 -39.15 2.28 -41.95
CA VAL A 1021 -39.27 3.37 -42.95
C VAL A 1021 -39.36 4.73 -42.25
N ASP A 1022 -40.29 4.86 -41.31
CA ASP A 1022 -40.51 6.12 -40.58
C ASP A 1022 -39.26 6.55 -39.79
N ARG A 1023 -38.55 5.57 -39.24
CA ARG A 1023 -37.30 5.82 -38.51
C ARG A 1023 -36.21 6.28 -39.46
N ALA A 1024 -35.97 5.58 -40.56
CA ALA A 1024 -34.94 5.95 -41.53
C ALA A 1024 -35.16 7.37 -42.09
N ARG A 1025 -36.42 7.74 -42.37
CA ARG A 1025 -36.80 9.11 -42.77
C ARG A 1025 -36.41 10.15 -41.73
N ARG A 1026 -36.75 9.91 -40.45
CA ARG A 1026 -36.39 10.84 -39.36
C ARG A 1026 -34.89 10.95 -39.16
N GLN A 1027 -34.13 9.92 -39.54
CA GLN A 1027 -32.68 9.89 -39.43
C GLN A 1027 -31.96 10.54 -40.61
N ASP A 1028 -32.68 10.89 -41.69
CA ASP A 1028 -32.11 11.31 -42.97
C ASP A 1028 -31.21 10.20 -43.58
N ALA A 1029 -31.69 8.95 -43.47
CA ALA A 1029 -30.96 7.74 -43.87
C ALA A 1029 -31.51 7.16 -45.17
N ALA A 1030 -31.16 7.75 -46.31
CA ALA A 1030 -31.72 7.40 -47.62
C ALA A 1030 -31.59 5.90 -47.97
N VAL A 1031 -30.44 5.28 -47.71
CA VAL A 1031 -30.23 3.84 -48.00
C VAL A 1031 -31.09 2.95 -47.09
N PHE A 1032 -31.20 3.29 -45.80
CA PHE A 1032 -32.04 2.53 -44.86
C PHE A 1032 -33.53 2.72 -45.16
N GLU A 1033 -33.95 3.90 -45.60
CA GLU A 1033 -35.32 4.18 -46.01
C GLU A 1033 -35.68 3.31 -47.21
N LEU A 1034 -34.81 3.30 -48.23
CA LEU A 1034 -34.99 2.53 -49.44
C LEU A 1034 -35.09 1.02 -49.16
N ARG A 1035 -34.17 0.47 -48.37
CA ARG A 1035 -34.21 -0.94 -47.95
C ARG A 1035 -35.48 -1.27 -47.18
N SER A 1036 -35.87 -0.43 -46.23
CA SER A 1036 -37.06 -0.66 -45.42
C SER A 1036 -38.33 -0.61 -46.26
N ALA A 1037 -38.39 0.30 -47.24
CA ALA A 1037 -39.52 0.42 -48.15
C ALA A 1037 -39.61 -0.77 -49.12
N ILE A 1038 -38.48 -1.27 -49.62
CA ILE A 1038 -38.40 -2.52 -50.41
C ILE A 1038 -38.95 -3.69 -49.59
N SER A 1039 -38.46 -3.88 -48.35
CA SER A 1039 -38.92 -4.96 -47.47
C SER A 1039 -40.41 -4.84 -47.16
N LEU A 1040 -40.93 -3.63 -46.96
CA LEU A 1040 -42.36 -3.38 -46.75
C LEU A 1040 -43.18 -3.72 -48.00
N ALA A 1041 -42.74 -3.32 -49.19
CA ALA A 1041 -43.40 -3.62 -50.46
C ALA A 1041 -43.41 -5.14 -50.78
N HIS A 1042 -42.39 -5.87 -50.35
CA HIS A 1042 -42.40 -7.34 -50.43
C HIS A 1042 -43.38 -7.99 -49.46
N ALA A 1043 -43.61 -7.39 -48.29
CA ALA A 1043 -44.46 -7.96 -47.24
C ALA A 1043 -45.96 -7.64 -47.40
N THR A 1044 -46.32 -6.58 -48.14
CA THR A 1044 -47.72 -6.18 -48.36
C THR A 1044 -47.94 -5.44 -49.68
N THR A 1045 -49.15 -5.54 -50.22
CA THR A 1045 -49.61 -4.81 -51.43
C THR A 1045 -50.47 -3.59 -51.09
N GLU A 1046 -50.48 -3.16 -49.82
CA GLU A 1046 -51.19 -1.95 -49.40
C GLU A 1046 -50.63 -0.69 -50.08
N ALA A 1047 -51.50 0.25 -50.42
CA ALA A 1047 -51.12 1.49 -51.10
C ALA A 1047 -50.07 2.31 -50.32
N SER A 1048 -50.09 2.21 -48.99
CA SER A 1048 -49.11 2.83 -48.08
C SER A 1048 -47.68 2.33 -48.33
N ALA A 1049 -47.49 1.05 -48.67
CA ALA A 1049 -46.18 0.48 -48.98
C ALA A 1049 -45.62 1.01 -50.30
N HIS A 1050 -46.49 1.13 -51.32
CA HIS A 1050 -46.12 1.70 -52.61
C HIS A 1050 -45.79 3.20 -52.50
N GLU A 1051 -46.59 3.97 -51.75
CA GLU A 1051 -46.30 5.38 -51.46
C GLU A 1051 -44.97 5.54 -50.70
N ALA A 1052 -44.69 4.63 -49.75
CA ALA A 1052 -43.44 4.62 -49.02
C ALA A 1052 -42.24 4.40 -49.94
N LEU A 1053 -42.35 3.46 -50.89
CA LEU A 1053 -41.32 3.14 -51.87
C LEU A 1053 -41.05 4.29 -52.84
N GLU A 1054 -42.09 4.89 -53.42
CA GLU A 1054 -41.96 6.06 -54.32
C GLU A 1054 -41.31 7.26 -53.62
N THR A 1055 -41.68 7.51 -52.36
CA THR A 1055 -41.07 8.56 -51.54
C THR A 1055 -39.57 8.29 -51.32
N ALA A 1056 -39.22 7.04 -50.96
CA ALA A 1056 -37.83 6.65 -50.74
C ALA A 1056 -36.98 6.77 -52.02
N ILE A 1057 -37.52 6.37 -53.18
CA ILE A 1057 -36.90 6.57 -54.50
C ILE A 1057 -36.68 8.07 -54.75
N GLY A 1058 -37.64 8.91 -54.38
CA GLY A 1058 -37.57 10.37 -54.49
C GLY A 1058 -36.40 10.98 -53.71
N HIS A 1059 -36.20 10.54 -52.47
CA HIS A 1059 -35.11 11.01 -51.61
C HIS A 1059 -33.74 10.53 -52.09
N ALA A 1060 -33.65 9.35 -52.72
CA ALA A 1060 -32.39 8.78 -53.21
C ALA A 1060 -31.89 9.35 -54.56
N ARG A 1061 -32.62 10.30 -55.20
CA ARG A 1061 -32.40 10.74 -56.60
C ARG A 1061 -31.02 11.37 -56.92
N GLY A 1062 -30.20 11.71 -55.92
CA GLY A 1062 -28.87 12.29 -56.10
C GLY A 1062 -27.71 11.28 -56.15
N THR A 1063 -28.00 9.99 -55.95
CA THR A 1063 -26.99 8.98 -55.60
C THR A 1063 -27.37 7.60 -56.15
N HIS A 1064 -26.40 6.73 -56.42
CA HIS A 1064 -26.60 5.38 -56.98
C HIS A 1064 -26.36 4.26 -55.95
N PRO A 1065 -27.18 4.11 -54.89
CA PRO A 1065 -27.15 2.91 -54.07
C PRO A 1065 -27.67 1.72 -54.89
N ARG A 1066 -27.11 0.53 -54.66
CA ARG A 1066 -27.44 -0.72 -55.39
C ARG A 1066 -28.94 -1.06 -55.34
N GLU A 1067 -29.59 -0.65 -54.26
CA GLU A 1067 -31.00 -0.86 -53.95
C GLU A 1067 -31.95 0.00 -54.80
N LEU A 1068 -31.45 1.05 -55.46
CA LEU A 1068 -32.30 1.97 -56.23
C LEU A 1068 -32.89 1.31 -57.48
N ASP A 1069 -32.14 0.42 -58.11
CA ASP A 1069 -32.61 -0.31 -59.28
C ASP A 1069 -33.69 -1.34 -58.91
N GLU A 1070 -33.53 -2.02 -57.78
CA GLU A 1070 -34.53 -2.93 -57.22
C GLU A 1070 -35.81 -2.17 -56.84
N ALA A 1071 -35.69 -1.06 -56.12
CA ALA A 1071 -36.83 -0.22 -55.75
C ALA A 1071 -37.60 0.28 -56.97
N ARG A 1072 -36.90 0.75 -58.02
CA ARG A 1072 -37.54 1.19 -59.27
C ARG A 1072 -38.24 0.05 -59.99
N SER A 1073 -37.67 -1.16 -59.97
CA SER A 1073 -38.31 -2.34 -60.55
C SER A 1073 -39.59 -2.72 -59.80
N LEU A 1074 -39.58 -2.65 -58.47
CA LEU A 1074 -40.72 -2.94 -57.60
C LEU A 1074 -41.83 -1.88 -57.70
N ALA A 1075 -41.46 -0.61 -57.86
CA ALA A 1075 -42.44 0.47 -58.05
C ALA A 1075 -43.10 0.43 -59.44
N ALA A 1076 -42.40 -0.13 -60.44
CA ALA A 1076 -42.95 -0.29 -61.79
C ALA A 1076 -43.85 -1.53 -61.96
N SER A 1077 -43.77 -2.51 -61.03
CA SER A 1077 -44.58 -3.74 -61.00
C SER A 1077 -45.84 -3.58 -60.18
#